data_AF-A0A958LQ65-F1
#
_entry.id   AF-A0A958LQ65-F1
#
_cell.length_a   1.000
_cell.length_b   1.000
_cell.length_c   1.000
_cell.angle_alpha   90.00
_cell.angle_beta   90.00
_cell.angle_gamma   90.00
#
_symmetry.space_group_name_H-M   'P 1'
#
loop_
_entity.id
_entity.type
_entity.pdbx_description
1 polymer ?
#
loop_
_entity_poly.entity_id
_entity_poly.type
_entity_poly.pdbx_seq_one_letter_code
_entity_poly.pdbx_strand_id
1 'polypeptide(L)'
;MKRLLGLTICSLLVFSCTENAEPIHKHSGDVRTEKPATATQQDLSETLSPEVLLWQSKAANSQNPQEEILIPLAKQVLSPARIRRPEALTRRNVREELDLFNQVLLDEWKKGEKEQKTLKPILEKYVAAVSLDCEKIVDSCPGVAYFGLVPSSAEVMKISVKGPLNANEYYRRLAYALELKNRRLDRELLELLTYRLEQGQKQAKTRQQRELLVSVVETAILSLHRSNSEAEEEKLFLEKLRAWDFGFNKEMDLGESARVALFTMLARSGAFYDSGGGLHPAMTRLMVRSQVAQDSFTRRQDELKEQDIFAPEAVGLRFLNRRDEYFFLVDRVFYGDITSDQGAQLFSGTKLDRVRLHSTINDYVRIQFLYALYRSTRMAKEELFESNVQTEKLLWHAFRKSAVVKKIWGDLRSQFDPLQKFAVLTLRTTSGDSQAVKTVRNMFESLDKTIKFTAVYPHMMILFHILSQKRFELYLPILGKSLDTAVLMTYLYRGDIPPLFQYVDDEAPISAVEMFYAFDFAVRTNLFGIMNIDPDFFIADAVRRMSENQVKFVRDNMHNRTLRFNQTDSYGTWKRMCAEFSGAQPPRWSFYIKELRESPYYGKTIETAFTSISDKSSSSAVESGALTRLTQGLNYIDTEFTEAIEEVRVDMAQFIRMAEAMKTSYVSYLKKAKKLDQSEIDKKTVQTDTLVKEISALRKAFIEEVMIRHEDIGRCFAKSMLKDYEVQQQMLRMERAHLRQIYRDMTKIRQGGLGEAEVQALNGKYAFQGLPDQFAGYDQFDGDGFRYNKIDLWVRMSQYLKTGLVTESESFVAVAPHIRVDMGQSLSLDTDIIKENKSHYIPYTKSEDEFVAEGMKIILANKDPFVVWYSYPTGRVNRWDARQLALTSLFRMEPGIVDGKYSVPATELIEEHFDLMKIMRLTPFERQIFSEIKQGEKFEPIYFMNRFVSYSLTNTRIRDVWGLFDSPARLAVEQLLGYTFELNKVLKDPEMIDPIAASMARSAMPKRDGFLDLGESYFRSRAKQIRGKLLISFNEDLDLDLDRRVTKWIQWEQKAIGLFEQAMNNKFTEYRTLPVEDQPRVDINMLESVTEPWVSPNILGDFKVRIKRFHQRTDACFKGITQCPSFANEL
;
A
#
# COMPACT_ATOMS: atom_id res chain seq x y z
N MET A 1 -14.63 13.98 -24.75
CA MET A 1 -13.18 13.92 -25.04
C MET A 1 -12.64 15.15 -25.76
N LYS A 2 -13.13 15.54 -26.96
CA LYS A 2 -12.60 16.71 -27.71
C LYS A 2 -12.65 18.07 -26.96
N ARG A 3 -13.57 18.26 -26.02
CA ARG A 3 -13.63 19.47 -25.17
C ARG A 3 -12.66 19.48 -23.99
N LEU A 4 -12.15 18.32 -23.56
CA LEU A 4 -11.12 18.24 -22.50
C LEU A 4 -9.73 18.52 -23.09
N LEU A 5 -9.47 18.07 -24.33
CA LEU A 5 -8.22 18.34 -25.05
C LEU A 5 -8.05 19.84 -25.41
N GLY A 6 -9.15 20.56 -25.66
CA GLY A 6 -9.13 21.99 -25.95
C GLY A 6 -8.76 22.89 -24.76
N LEU A 7 -9.06 22.46 -23.53
CA LEU A 7 -8.72 23.22 -22.32
C LEU A 7 -7.26 23.05 -21.90
N THR A 8 -6.66 21.88 -22.18
CA THR A 8 -5.24 21.59 -21.91
C THR A 8 -4.30 22.28 -22.91
N ILE A 9 -4.73 22.48 -24.16
CA ILE A 9 -3.94 23.20 -25.18
C ILE A 9 -3.97 24.72 -24.93
N CYS A 10 -5.07 25.29 -24.44
CA CYS A 10 -5.14 26.71 -24.06
C CYS A 10 -4.31 27.04 -22.80
N SER A 11 -4.09 26.10 -21.89
CA SER A 11 -3.25 26.32 -20.71
C SER A 11 -1.75 26.14 -21.00
N LEU A 12 -1.38 25.44 -22.08
CA LEU A 12 0.01 25.34 -22.55
C LEU A 12 0.46 26.54 -23.42
N LEU A 13 -0.46 27.27 -24.05
CA LEU A 13 -0.12 28.44 -24.88
C LEU A 13 0.06 29.75 -24.08
N VAL A 14 -0.44 29.84 -22.85
CA VAL A 14 -0.28 31.03 -21.98
C VAL A 14 1.08 31.08 -21.27
N PHE A 15 1.89 30.02 -21.35
CA PHE A 15 3.23 29.95 -20.73
C PHE A 15 4.42 30.28 -21.67
N SER A 16 4.17 30.79 -22.89
CA SER A 16 5.24 31.02 -23.89
C SER A 16 5.50 32.49 -24.30
N CYS A 17 5.04 33.48 -23.53
CA CYS A 17 5.40 34.88 -23.74
C CYS A 17 6.12 35.44 -22.51
N THR A 18 7.40 35.09 -22.38
CA THR A 18 8.38 35.88 -21.64
C THR A 18 9.53 36.13 -22.59
N GLU A 19 9.62 37.38 -23.06
CA GLU A 19 10.71 37.84 -23.92
C GLU A 19 12.04 37.75 -23.19
N ASN A 20 13.01 37.22 -23.93
CA ASN A 20 14.42 37.15 -23.61
C ASN A 20 14.99 38.56 -23.41
N ALA A 21 15.61 38.80 -22.25
CA ALA A 21 16.70 39.77 -22.14
C ALA A 21 17.99 38.99 -21.85
N GLU A 22 18.93 39.11 -22.78
CA GLU A 22 20.25 38.45 -22.79
C GLU A 22 21.12 38.80 -21.57
N PRO A 23 22.10 37.94 -21.24
CA PRO A 23 22.98 38.14 -20.10
C PRO A 23 24.03 39.20 -20.42
N ILE A 24 23.93 40.35 -19.76
CA ILE A 24 25.01 41.35 -19.80
C ILE A 24 26.22 40.75 -19.05
N HIS A 25 27.30 40.60 -19.82
CA HIS A 25 28.61 40.15 -19.37
C HIS A 25 29.05 40.80 -18.06
N LYS A 26 29.45 39.96 -17.10
CA LYS A 26 30.27 40.36 -15.96
C LYS A 26 31.58 40.95 -16.49
N HIS A 27 31.69 42.27 -16.47
CA HIS A 27 32.99 42.91 -16.38
C HIS A 27 33.50 42.75 -14.95
N SER A 28 34.49 41.86 -14.81
CA SER A 28 35.44 41.87 -13.72
C SER A 28 36.21 43.20 -13.74
N GLY A 29 35.68 44.20 -13.04
CA GLY A 29 36.43 45.38 -12.64
C GLY A 29 36.88 45.19 -11.21
N ASP A 30 38.19 45.08 -11.00
CA ASP A 30 38.83 45.06 -9.68
C ASP A 30 38.26 46.15 -8.77
N VAL A 31 37.61 45.75 -7.69
CA VAL A 31 37.43 46.61 -6.53
C VAL A 31 38.80 46.68 -5.86
N ARG A 32 39.64 47.58 -6.36
CA ARG A 32 40.77 48.11 -5.61
C ARG A 32 40.22 48.63 -4.29
N THR A 33 40.69 48.02 -3.22
CA THR A 33 40.73 48.59 -1.88
C THR A 33 41.50 49.91 -1.93
N GLU A 34 40.79 50.99 -2.27
CA GLU A 34 41.26 52.32 -1.93
C GLU A 34 41.15 52.47 -0.42
N LYS A 35 42.32 52.47 0.22
CA LYS A 35 42.53 53.02 1.55
C LYS A 35 41.73 54.33 1.69
N PRO A 36 41.19 54.64 2.87
CA PRO A 36 40.67 55.97 3.12
C PRO A 36 41.80 56.96 2.83
N ALA A 37 41.66 57.73 1.75
CA ALA A 37 42.51 58.86 1.49
C ALA A 37 42.36 59.77 2.71
N THR A 38 43.45 59.94 3.44
CA THR A 38 43.61 60.97 4.44
C THR A 38 43.51 62.28 3.69
N ALA A 39 42.28 62.80 3.54
CA ALA A 39 42.07 64.16 3.09
C ALA A 39 42.57 65.04 4.23
N THR A 40 43.79 65.53 4.05
CA THR A 40 44.40 66.56 4.87
C THR A 40 43.44 67.74 4.93
N GLN A 41 43.08 68.14 6.16
CA GLN A 41 42.52 69.46 6.42
C GLN A 41 43.52 70.51 5.95
N GLN A 42 43.39 70.99 4.72
CA GLN A 42 44.02 72.23 4.29
C GLN A 42 43.24 72.80 3.09
N ASP A 43 42.77 74.03 3.28
CA ASP A 43 42.14 74.93 2.31
C ASP A 43 40.81 74.51 1.67
N LEU A 44 39.75 74.63 2.46
CA LEU A 44 38.53 75.31 2.00
C LEU A 44 38.08 76.27 3.11
N SER A 45 38.83 77.35 3.33
CA SER A 45 38.21 78.60 3.83
C SER A 45 37.36 79.18 2.71
N GLU A 46 36.28 78.47 2.34
CA GLU A 46 35.33 78.92 1.36
C GLU A 46 34.50 80.03 1.98
N THR A 47 34.87 81.26 1.63
CA THR A 47 34.06 82.45 1.80
C THR A 47 32.65 82.15 1.31
N LEU A 48 31.69 82.29 2.23
CA LEU A 48 30.25 82.36 1.96
C LEU A 48 30.00 83.18 0.68
N SER A 49 29.00 82.80 -0.12
CA SER A 49 28.70 83.56 -1.34
C SER A 49 28.52 85.05 -1.00
N PRO A 50 28.98 85.99 -1.85
CA PRO A 50 28.82 87.42 -1.58
C PRO A 50 27.36 87.82 -1.28
N GLU A 51 26.40 87.11 -1.88
CA GLU A 51 24.97 87.29 -1.64
C GLU A 51 24.56 86.79 -0.23
N VAL A 52 25.08 85.65 0.24
CA VAL A 52 24.82 85.14 1.60
C VAL A 52 25.46 86.03 2.66
N LEU A 53 26.69 86.50 2.44
CA LEU A 53 27.37 87.45 3.34
C LEU A 53 26.60 88.76 3.46
N LEU A 54 26.06 89.26 2.34
CA LEU A 54 25.22 90.45 2.33
C LEU A 54 23.94 90.25 3.15
N TRP A 55 23.29 89.09 3.04
CA TRP A 55 22.11 88.78 3.84
C TRP A 55 22.43 88.57 5.33
N GLN A 56 23.54 87.90 5.66
CA GLN A 56 23.99 87.73 7.04
C GLN A 56 24.37 89.07 7.69
N SER A 57 25.07 89.96 6.97
CA SER A 57 25.43 91.28 7.49
C SER A 57 24.19 92.16 7.69
N LYS A 58 23.18 92.04 6.83
CA LYS A 58 21.87 92.67 7.04
C LYS A 58 21.17 92.07 8.26
N ALA A 59 21.21 90.74 8.43
CA ALA A 59 20.56 90.05 9.55
C ALA A 59 21.13 90.46 10.91
N ALA A 60 22.46 90.58 11.02
CA ALA A 60 23.10 90.99 12.24
C ALA A 60 22.81 92.45 12.65
N ASN A 61 22.46 93.32 11.69
CA ASN A 61 22.32 94.77 11.93
C ASN A 61 20.87 95.30 11.81
N SER A 62 19.91 94.45 11.42
CA SER A 62 18.54 94.87 11.16
C SER A 62 17.76 95.07 12.46
N GLN A 63 17.08 96.22 12.60
CA GLN A 63 16.10 96.45 13.68
C GLN A 63 14.75 95.79 13.37
N ASN A 64 14.47 95.49 12.10
CA ASN A 64 13.27 94.81 11.64
C ASN A 64 13.62 93.70 10.62
N PRO A 65 14.21 92.58 11.08
CA PRO A 65 14.69 91.51 10.19
C PRO A 65 13.57 90.91 9.34
N GLN A 66 12.31 91.03 9.77
CA GLN A 66 11.14 90.57 9.05
C GLN A 66 10.94 91.30 7.71
N GLU A 67 10.95 92.65 7.72
CA GLU A 67 10.76 93.45 6.51
C GLU A 67 12.01 93.50 5.64
N GLU A 68 13.18 93.62 6.26
CA GLU A 68 14.44 93.87 5.54
C GLU A 68 15.06 92.61 4.93
N ILE A 69 14.72 91.42 5.45
CA ILE A 69 15.42 90.18 5.12
C ILE A 69 14.44 89.06 4.82
N LEU A 70 13.54 88.77 5.76
CA LEU A 70 12.67 87.60 5.65
C LEU A 70 11.75 87.67 4.42
N ILE A 71 11.09 88.81 4.18
CA ILE A 71 10.18 89.00 3.05
C ILE A 71 10.92 88.96 1.69
N PRO A 72 12.03 89.70 1.50
CA PRO A 72 12.82 89.61 0.26
C PRO A 72 13.36 88.20 0.01
N LEU A 73 13.94 87.56 1.02
CA LEU A 73 14.56 86.24 0.89
C LEU A 73 13.50 85.16 0.66
N ALA A 74 12.32 85.27 1.26
CA ALA A 74 11.18 84.39 0.99
C ALA A 74 10.77 84.40 -0.49
N LYS A 75 10.75 85.57 -1.15
CA LYS A 75 10.41 85.67 -2.59
C LYS A 75 11.40 84.91 -3.47
N GLN A 76 12.66 84.87 -3.07
CA GLN A 76 13.73 84.22 -3.82
C GLN A 76 13.81 82.72 -3.52
N VAL A 77 13.83 82.35 -2.23
CA VAL A 77 14.07 80.97 -1.76
C VAL A 77 12.83 80.08 -1.91
N LEU A 78 11.62 80.63 -1.75
CA LEU A 78 10.36 79.87 -1.85
C LEU A 78 9.75 79.89 -3.26
N SER A 79 10.47 80.39 -4.26
CA SER A 79 9.99 80.48 -5.64
C SER A 79 9.86 79.10 -6.28
N PRO A 80 8.69 78.71 -6.84
CA PRO A 80 8.51 77.45 -7.55
C PRO A 80 9.51 77.25 -8.70
N ALA A 81 9.86 78.34 -9.40
CA ALA A 81 10.82 78.31 -10.50
C ALA A 81 12.25 77.98 -10.04
N ARG A 82 12.58 78.27 -8.77
CA ARG A 82 13.87 77.91 -8.17
C ARG A 82 13.86 76.46 -7.70
N ILE A 83 12.82 76.05 -6.98
CA ILE A 83 12.66 74.72 -6.40
C ILE A 83 12.67 73.62 -7.48
N ARG A 84 12.05 73.88 -8.64
CA ARG A 84 12.02 72.93 -9.77
C ARG A 84 13.33 72.79 -10.54
N ARG A 85 14.33 73.66 -10.32
CA ARG A 85 15.61 73.59 -11.05
C ARG A 85 16.50 72.49 -10.44
N PRO A 86 16.91 71.47 -11.21
CA PRO A 86 17.79 70.40 -10.70
C PRO A 86 19.11 70.94 -10.11
N GLU A 87 19.65 72.01 -10.70
CA GLU A 87 20.86 72.69 -10.24
C GLU A 87 20.71 73.28 -8.83
N ALA A 88 19.49 73.58 -8.38
CA ALA A 88 19.23 74.09 -7.05
C ALA A 88 19.49 73.04 -5.96
N LEU A 89 19.44 71.74 -6.30
CA LEU A 89 19.72 70.63 -5.38
C LEU A 89 21.22 70.37 -5.15
N THR A 90 22.09 70.98 -5.97
CA THR A 90 23.54 70.69 -5.95
C THR A 90 24.40 71.90 -5.59
N ARG A 91 23.88 73.12 -5.72
CA ARG A 91 24.65 74.35 -5.47
C ARG A 91 24.72 74.72 -3.98
N ARG A 92 25.93 74.95 -3.47
CA ARG A 92 26.20 75.32 -2.07
C ARG A 92 25.53 76.63 -1.64
N ASN A 93 25.56 77.67 -2.47
CA ASN A 93 24.93 78.97 -2.14
C ASN A 93 23.42 78.85 -1.92
N VAL A 94 22.74 77.98 -2.68
CA VAL A 94 21.31 77.70 -2.51
C VAL A 94 21.02 77.09 -1.14
N ARG A 95 21.87 76.16 -0.69
CA ARG A 95 21.80 75.55 0.62
C ARG A 95 22.00 76.59 1.74
N GLU A 96 23.02 77.43 1.62
CA GLU A 96 23.33 78.47 2.61
C GLU A 96 22.23 79.55 2.70
N GLU A 97 21.67 79.99 1.57
CA GLU A 97 20.54 80.93 1.55
C GLU A 97 19.28 80.34 2.18
N LEU A 98 18.99 79.07 1.90
CA LEU A 98 17.87 78.37 2.51
C LEU A 98 18.07 78.20 4.02
N ASP A 99 19.29 77.85 4.46
CA ASP A 99 19.60 77.73 5.89
C ASP A 99 19.46 79.08 6.61
N LEU A 100 20.02 80.15 6.02
CA LEU A 100 19.90 81.50 6.56
C LEU A 100 18.43 81.95 6.64
N PHE A 101 17.66 81.71 5.58
CA PHE A 101 16.23 81.99 5.56
C PHE A 101 15.51 81.28 6.71
N ASN A 102 15.80 79.99 6.90
CA ASN A 102 15.21 79.20 7.98
C ASN A 102 15.62 79.71 9.36
N GLN A 103 16.90 80.04 9.58
CA GLN A 103 17.39 80.54 10.86
C GLN A 103 16.72 81.87 11.24
N VAL A 104 16.66 82.84 10.32
CA VAL A 104 15.99 84.13 10.57
C VAL A 104 14.50 83.92 10.84
N LEU A 105 13.84 83.03 10.09
CA LEU A 105 12.44 82.69 10.32
C LEU A 105 12.21 82.07 11.72
N LEU A 106 13.09 81.16 12.14
CA LEU A 106 13.04 80.51 13.46
C LEU A 106 13.25 81.51 14.60
N ASP A 107 14.18 82.45 14.45
CA ASP A 107 14.52 83.42 15.48
C ASP A 107 13.45 84.51 15.63
N GLU A 108 12.90 85.02 14.52
CA GLU A 108 11.74 85.94 14.58
C GLU A 108 10.51 85.26 15.20
N TRP A 109 10.29 83.96 14.92
CA TRP A 109 9.16 83.23 15.49
C TRP A 109 9.21 83.10 17.03
N LYS A 110 10.42 83.08 17.61
CA LYS A 110 10.63 82.97 19.06
C LYS A 110 10.33 84.28 19.82
N LYS A 111 10.23 85.43 19.14
CA LYS A 111 10.10 86.76 19.79
C LYS A 111 8.74 87.02 20.47
N GLY A 112 7.70 86.28 20.10
CA GLY A 112 6.39 86.38 20.77
C GLY A 112 5.19 86.26 19.84
N GLU A 113 4.00 86.25 20.42
CA GLU A 113 2.72 85.99 19.72
C GLU A 113 2.38 87.06 18.67
N LYS A 114 2.85 88.30 18.87
CA LYS A 114 2.62 89.44 17.96
C LYS A 114 3.36 89.23 16.64
N GLU A 115 4.63 88.85 16.71
CA GLU A 115 5.50 88.56 15.56
C GLU A 115 5.00 87.31 14.83
N GLN A 116 4.60 86.26 15.57
CA GLN A 116 4.01 85.05 14.99
C GLN A 116 2.80 85.32 14.08
N LYS A 117 1.91 86.26 14.45
CA LYS A 117 0.76 86.65 13.60
C LYS A 117 1.21 87.20 12.24
N THR A 118 2.27 87.99 12.24
CA THR A 118 2.81 88.62 11.02
C THR A 118 3.66 87.67 10.16
N LEU A 119 4.25 86.63 10.76
CA LEU A 119 5.04 85.60 10.07
C LEU A 119 4.20 84.48 9.45
N LYS A 120 2.96 84.29 9.93
CA LYS A 120 2.06 83.22 9.46
C LYS A 120 1.91 83.16 7.93
N PRO A 121 1.73 84.26 7.17
CA PRO A 121 1.63 84.20 5.70
C PRO A 121 2.92 83.70 5.01
N ILE A 122 4.08 83.95 5.62
CA ILE A 122 5.37 83.48 5.10
C ILE A 122 5.50 81.98 5.36
N LEU A 123 5.09 81.53 6.54
CA LEU A 123 5.04 80.10 6.90
C LEU A 123 4.09 79.31 6.00
N GLU A 124 2.94 79.87 5.62
CA GLU A 124 2.02 79.23 4.66
C GLU A 124 2.63 79.12 3.25
N LYS A 125 3.35 80.14 2.79
CA LYS A 125 4.12 80.06 1.54
C LYS A 125 5.24 79.04 1.61
N TYR A 126 5.87 78.90 2.77
CA TYR A 126 6.90 77.89 3.02
C TYR A 126 6.32 76.49 2.88
N VAL A 127 5.18 76.21 3.51
CA VAL A 127 4.48 74.92 3.40
C VAL A 127 4.05 74.64 1.97
N ALA A 128 3.52 75.64 1.25
CA ALA A 128 3.15 75.50 -0.16
C ALA A 128 4.36 75.18 -1.05
N ALA A 129 5.53 75.76 -0.74
CA ALA A 129 6.78 75.50 -1.43
C ALA A 129 7.35 74.10 -1.12
N VAL A 130 7.27 73.64 0.13
CA VAL A 130 7.67 72.29 0.53
C VAL A 130 6.79 71.23 -0.16
N SER A 131 5.49 71.51 -0.30
CA SER A 131 4.52 70.61 -0.94
C SER A 131 4.46 70.76 -2.47
N LEU A 132 5.41 71.47 -3.08
CA LEU A 132 5.41 71.73 -4.52
C LEU A 132 5.57 70.42 -5.31
N ASP A 133 4.61 70.18 -6.19
CA ASP A 133 4.51 69.01 -7.08
C ASP A 133 4.50 67.66 -6.34
N CYS A 134 3.96 67.61 -5.12
CA CYS A 134 3.78 66.37 -4.38
C CYS A 134 2.37 65.79 -4.64
N GLU A 135 2.26 64.81 -5.53
CA GLU A 135 1.01 64.06 -5.75
C GLU A 135 0.70 63.12 -4.57
N LYS A 136 1.73 62.47 -4.02
CA LYS A 136 1.69 61.71 -2.76
C LYS A 136 2.82 62.18 -1.86
N ILE A 137 2.61 62.03 -0.55
CA ILE A 137 3.55 62.45 0.49
C ILE A 137 4.89 61.70 0.43
N VAL A 138 4.84 60.42 0.00
CA VAL A 138 5.99 59.49 0.04
C VAL A 138 6.85 59.60 -1.22
N ASP A 139 6.40 60.33 -2.23
CA ASP A 139 7.17 60.58 -3.44
C ASP A 139 8.12 61.75 -3.14
N SER A 140 9.42 61.58 -3.37
CA SER A 140 10.44 62.62 -3.16
C SER A 140 10.24 63.78 -4.16
N CYS A 141 9.20 64.57 -3.95
CA CYS A 141 8.83 65.68 -4.81
C CYS A 141 9.91 66.76 -4.78
N PRO A 142 10.00 67.60 -5.84
CA PRO A 142 11.01 68.65 -5.95
C PRO A 142 11.06 69.57 -4.72
N GLY A 143 9.90 69.90 -4.14
CA GLY A 143 9.81 70.66 -2.90
C GLY A 143 10.54 69.98 -1.75
N VAL A 144 10.12 68.78 -1.36
CA VAL A 144 10.73 68.04 -0.25
C VAL A 144 12.22 67.79 -0.47
N ALA A 145 12.65 67.45 -1.70
CA ALA A 145 14.06 67.27 -2.03
C ALA A 145 14.87 68.56 -1.86
N TYR A 146 14.33 69.71 -2.29
CA TYR A 146 14.96 71.02 -2.16
C TYR A 146 15.07 71.47 -0.70
N PHE A 147 13.99 71.34 0.06
CA PHE A 147 14.01 71.73 1.47
C PHE A 147 14.84 70.77 2.33
N GLY A 148 14.99 69.50 1.90
CA GLY A 148 15.79 68.48 2.56
C GLY A 148 17.30 68.73 2.50
N LEU A 149 17.75 69.75 1.75
CA LEU A 149 19.15 70.14 1.68
C LEU A 149 19.69 70.68 3.03
N VAL A 150 18.83 71.24 3.89
CA VAL A 150 19.24 71.83 5.18
C VAL A 150 18.42 71.31 6.34
N PRO A 151 19.05 70.93 7.48
CA PRO A 151 18.33 70.42 8.65
C PRO A 151 17.35 71.43 9.28
N SER A 152 17.64 72.74 9.17
CA SER A 152 16.81 73.81 9.69
C SER A 152 15.41 73.85 9.07
N SER A 153 15.23 73.28 7.87
CA SER A 153 13.94 73.18 7.19
C SER A 153 12.93 72.35 7.97
N ALA A 154 13.39 71.31 8.65
CA ALA A 154 12.54 70.47 9.49
C ALA A 154 12.06 71.26 10.73
N GLU A 155 12.91 72.09 11.33
CA GLU A 155 12.55 72.94 12.47
C GLU A 155 11.51 74.00 12.09
N VAL A 156 11.62 74.59 10.89
CA VAL A 156 10.60 75.50 10.35
C VAL A 156 9.28 74.75 10.13
N MET A 157 9.33 73.53 9.59
CA MET A 157 8.13 72.73 9.39
C MET A 157 7.46 72.33 10.71
N LYS A 158 8.19 72.03 11.79
CA LYS A 158 7.61 71.78 13.12
C LYS A 158 6.73 72.93 13.60
N ILE A 159 7.21 74.16 13.41
CA ILE A 159 6.45 75.35 13.77
C ILE A 159 5.13 75.38 13.00
N SER A 160 5.17 75.07 11.71
CA SER A 160 3.97 75.01 10.86
C SER A 160 2.94 73.97 11.31
N VAL A 161 3.38 72.89 11.99
CA VAL A 161 2.52 71.81 12.50
C VAL A 161 1.82 72.18 13.82
N LYS A 162 2.41 73.04 14.65
CA LYS A 162 1.89 73.44 15.97
C LYS A 162 0.69 74.39 15.92
N GLY A 163 0.35 74.93 14.75
CA GLY A 163 -0.77 75.85 14.58
C GLY A 163 -2.16 75.18 14.67
N PRO A 164 -3.25 75.97 14.75
CA PRO A 164 -4.62 75.46 14.67
C PRO A 164 -4.91 74.97 13.24
N LEU A 165 -4.58 73.71 12.96
CA LEU A 165 -4.77 73.06 11.67
C LEU A 165 -5.95 72.10 11.71
N ASN A 166 -6.62 71.98 10.56
CA ASN A 166 -7.50 70.84 10.32
C ASN A 166 -6.66 69.55 10.21
N ALA A 167 -7.29 68.39 10.39
CA ALA A 167 -6.57 67.11 10.47
C ALA A 167 -5.75 66.79 9.20
N ASN A 168 -6.25 67.15 8.01
CA ASN A 168 -5.56 66.87 6.75
C ASN A 168 -4.28 67.70 6.61
N GLU A 169 -4.36 69.00 6.90
CA GLU A 169 -3.21 69.90 6.89
C GLU A 169 -2.19 69.53 7.96
N TYR A 170 -2.67 69.13 9.14
CA TYR A 170 -1.82 68.66 10.22
C TYR A 170 -0.96 67.47 9.79
N TYR A 171 -1.59 66.40 9.30
CA TYR A 171 -0.88 65.19 8.89
C TYR A 171 0.03 65.43 7.68
N ARG A 172 -0.40 66.22 6.69
CA ARG A 172 0.47 66.59 5.55
C ARG A 172 1.73 67.32 6.00
N ARG A 173 1.59 68.37 6.81
CA ARG A 173 2.73 69.16 7.29
C ARG A 173 3.67 68.35 8.17
N LEU A 174 3.11 67.46 8.99
CA LEU A 174 3.89 66.56 9.83
C LEU A 174 4.69 65.55 9.01
N ALA A 175 4.09 64.97 7.95
CA ALA A 175 4.81 64.06 7.07
C ALA A 175 6.00 64.73 6.37
N TYR A 176 5.79 65.94 5.84
CA TYR A 176 6.89 66.72 5.26
C TYR A 176 7.98 67.02 6.29
N ALA A 177 7.61 67.37 7.53
CA ALA A 177 8.59 67.61 8.59
C ALA A 177 9.43 66.36 8.90
N LEU A 178 8.80 65.17 8.89
CA LEU A 178 9.48 63.88 9.09
C LEU A 178 10.44 63.53 7.94
N GLU A 179 10.02 63.75 6.70
CA GLU A 179 10.83 63.46 5.52
C GLU A 179 12.07 64.38 5.42
N LEU A 180 11.91 65.66 5.78
CA LEU A 180 12.98 66.65 5.75
C LEU A 180 14.08 66.42 6.80
N LYS A 181 13.76 65.79 7.94
CA LYS A 181 14.71 65.62 9.04
C LYS A 181 15.75 64.51 8.83
N ASN A 182 15.54 63.67 7.82
CA ASN A 182 16.46 62.68 7.24
C ASN A 182 17.66 62.28 8.15
N ARG A 183 17.48 61.22 8.97
CA ARG A 183 18.49 60.39 9.69
C ARG A 183 18.68 60.56 11.20
N ARG A 184 17.93 61.41 11.93
CA ARG A 184 17.98 61.43 13.42
C ARG A 184 16.60 61.50 14.06
N LEU A 185 16.41 60.72 15.11
CA LEU A 185 15.19 60.72 15.93
C LEU A 185 15.00 62.09 16.58
N ASP A 186 13.84 62.69 16.32
CA ASP A 186 13.48 64.00 16.84
C ASP A 186 12.33 63.87 17.81
N ARG A 187 12.67 63.97 19.10
CA ARG A 187 11.71 63.82 20.20
C ARG A 187 10.49 64.72 20.04
N GLU A 188 10.65 65.92 19.48
CA GLU A 188 9.57 66.87 19.30
C GLU A 188 8.64 66.51 18.13
N LEU A 189 9.18 66.04 17.00
CA LEU A 189 8.34 65.52 15.90
C LEU A 189 7.60 64.24 16.33
N LEU A 190 8.23 63.41 17.15
CA LEU A 190 7.59 62.24 17.74
C LEU A 190 6.48 62.62 18.72
N GLU A 191 6.69 63.63 19.55
CA GLU A 191 5.66 64.18 20.44
C GLU A 191 4.50 64.79 19.65
N LEU A 192 4.77 65.46 18.53
CA LEU A 192 3.72 65.95 17.63
C LEU A 192 2.93 64.78 17.01
N LEU A 193 3.62 63.79 16.44
CA LEU A 193 2.98 62.59 15.91
C LEU A 193 2.09 61.88 16.94
N THR A 194 2.60 61.71 18.16
CA THR A 194 1.90 61.00 19.24
C THR A 194 0.74 61.81 19.83
N TYR A 195 0.89 63.12 19.99
CA TYR A 195 -0.14 64.04 20.50
C TYR A 195 -1.46 63.97 19.71
N ARG A 196 -1.38 63.88 18.38
CA ARG A 196 -2.56 63.76 17.51
C ARG A 196 -2.96 62.33 17.18
N LEU A 197 -2.13 61.32 17.42
CA LEU A 197 -2.54 59.91 17.35
C LEU A 197 -3.56 59.59 18.45
N GLU A 198 -3.34 60.08 19.68
CA GLU A 198 -4.25 59.87 20.81
C GLU A 198 -5.60 60.59 20.64
N GLN A 199 -5.59 61.76 19.99
CA GLN A 199 -6.79 62.54 19.65
C GLN A 199 -7.46 62.04 18.35
N GLY A 200 -6.67 61.58 17.37
CA GLY A 200 -7.05 61.33 15.99
C GLY A 200 -7.65 59.95 15.72
N GLN A 201 -7.29 58.90 16.46
CA GLN A 201 -7.94 57.58 16.31
C GLN A 201 -9.46 57.63 16.55
N LYS A 202 -9.95 58.60 17.33
CA LYS A 202 -11.38 58.84 17.55
C LYS A 202 -12.01 59.82 16.54
N GLN A 203 -11.21 60.53 15.76
CA GLN A 203 -11.64 61.67 14.93
C GLN A 203 -11.35 61.52 13.42
N ALA A 204 -10.53 60.55 12.99
CA ALA A 204 -10.29 60.22 11.58
C ALA A 204 -11.52 59.53 10.96
N LYS A 205 -12.57 60.34 10.74
CA LYS A 205 -13.88 59.93 10.24
C LYS A 205 -13.88 59.65 8.73
N THR A 206 -12.89 60.16 8.00
CA THR A 206 -12.82 60.03 6.53
C THR A 206 -11.68 59.10 6.11
N ARG A 207 -11.88 58.36 5.00
CA ARG A 207 -10.86 57.49 4.40
C ARG A 207 -9.55 58.24 4.10
N GLN A 208 -9.65 59.48 3.60
CA GLN A 208 -8.50 60.32 3.27
C GLN A 208 -7.65 60.68 4.51
N GLN A 209 -8.30 60.96 5.65
CA GLN A 209 -7.58 61.22 6.91
C GLN A 209 -6.83 59.99 7.41
N ARG A 210 -7.39 58.78 7.20
CA ARG A 210 -6.74 57.52 7.57
C ARG A 210 -5.55 57.24 6.66
N GLU A 211 -5.69 57.39 5.36
CA GLU A 211 -4.58 57.22 4.39
C GLU A 211 -3.43 58.19 4.68
N LEU A 212 -3.74 59.45 5.00
CA LEU A 212 -2.74 60.44 5.42
C LEU A 212 -2.04 60.06 6.72
N LEU A 213 -2.78 59.61 7.72
CA LEU A 213 -2.23 59.15 8.99
C LEU A 213 -1.30 57.94 8.80
N VAL A 214 -1.73 56.95 8.00
CA VAL A 214 -0.93 55.77 7.64
C VAL A 214 0.38 56.20 6.98
N SER A 215 0.32 57.07 5.97
CA SER A 215 1.51 57.57 5.27
C SER A 215 2.51 58.28 6.19
N VAL A 216 2.03 59.09 7.15
CA VAL A 216 2.89 59.74 8.16
C VAL A 216 3.57 58.70 9.05
N VAL A 217 2.81 57.70 9.50
CA VAL A 217 3.32 56.63 10.37
C VAL A 217 4.34 55.76 9.64
N GLU A 218 4.09 55.41 8.38
CA GLU A 218 5.04 54.67 7.53
C GLU A 218 6.35 55.44 7.37
N THR A 219 6.26 56.73 7.08
CA THR A 219 7.43 57.61 6.92
C THR A 219 8.25 57.66 8.21
N ALA A 220 7.59 57.78 9.37
CA ALA A 220 8.25 57.77 10.67
C ALA A 220 8.95 56.42 10.95
N ILE A 221 8.28 55.30 10.69
CA ILE A 221 8.83 53.95 10.89
C ILE A 221 10.06 53.73 9.99
N LEU A 222 9.95 54.04 8.70
CA LEU A 222 11.03 53.84 7.73
C LEU A 222 12.24 54.73 8.02
N SER A 223 12.00 56.00 8.38
CA SER A 223 13.05 56.95 8.75
C SER A 223 13.81 56.46 9.99
N LEU A 224 13.07 56.00 11.02
CA LEU A 224 13.68 55.50 12.24
C LEU A 224 14.48 54.21 12.01
N HIS A 225 13.91 53.24 11.30
CA HIS A 225 14.56 51.99 10.95
C HIS A 225 15.89 52.21 10.19
N ARG A 226 15.93 53.16 9.24
CA ARG A 226 17.14 53.52 8.47
C ARG A 226 18.20 54.22 9.31
N SER A 227 17.79 54.96 10.35
CA SER A 227 18.73 55.70 11.22
C SER A 227 19.54 54.81 12.16
N ASN A 228 19.15 53.52 12.30
CA ASN A 228 19.80 52.53 13.14
C ASN A 228 19.91 52.99 14.62
N SER A 229 18.82 53.57 15.12
CA SER A 229 18.66 54.08 16.48
C SER A 229 18.99 53.06 17.57
N GLU A 230 19.31 53.56 18.77
CA GLU A 230 19.50 52.72 19.95
C GLU A 230 18.19 52.00 20.33
N ALA A 231 18.30 50.76 20.82
CA ALA A 231 17.14 49.90 21.11
C ALA A 231 16.13 50.52 22.10
N GLU A 232 16.61 51.30 23.08
CA GLU A 232 15.74 51.99 24.05
C GLU A 232 14.95 53.15 23.43
N GLU A 233 15.55 53.88 22.48
CA GLU A 233 14.86 54.95 21.75
C GLU A 233 13.77 54.37 20.83
N GLU A 234 14.09 53.26 20.15
CA GLU A 234 13.10 52.51 19.37
C GLU A 234 11.96 52.01 20.26
N LYS A 235 12.27 51.45 21.43
CA LYS A 235 11.26 50.95 22.37
C LYS A 235 10.29 52.07 22.80
N LEU A 236 10.82 53.21 23.23
CA LEU A 236 10.02 54.36 23.65
C LEU A 236 9.11 54.87 22.52
N PHE A 237 9.64 54.93 21.29
CA PHE A 237 8.86 55.32 20.12
C PHE A 237 7.72 54.32 19.85
N LEU A 238 8.03 53.02 19.84
CA LEU A 238 7.06 51.96 19.55
C LEU A 238 5.94 51.90 20.60
N GLU A 239 6.26 52.13 21.87
CA GLU A 239 5.29 52.21 22.96
C GLU A 239 4.32 53.38 22.76
N LYS A 240 4.83 54.59 22.48
CA LYS A 240 3.98 55.77 22.23
C LYS A 240 3.17 55.64 20.94
N LEU A 241 3.73 55.04 19.90
CA LEU A 241 3.03 54.76 18.65
C LEU A 241 1.91 53.73 18.84
N ARG A 242 1.96 52.94 19.92
CA ARG A 242 1.16 51.70 20.07
C ARG A 242 1.41 50.79 18.88
N ALA A 243 2.69 50.53 18.58
CA ALA A 243 3.14 49.77 17.42
C ALA A 243 2.41 48.44 17.21
N TRP A 244 2.07 47.73 18.29
CA TRP A 244 1.29 46.49 18.25
C TRP A 244 -0.13 46.68 17.69
N ASP A 245 -0.78 47.81 17.99
CA ASP A 245 -2.10 48.13 17.44
C ASP A 245 -1.99 48.47 15.94
N PHE A 246 -0.89 49.09 15.50
CA PHE A 246 -0.67 49.43 14.09
C PHE A 246 -0.30 48.22 13.23
N GLY A 247 0.62 47.38 13.70
CA GLY A 247 1.13 46.24 12.92
C GLY A 247 0.08 45.17 12.61
N PHE A 248 -1.03 45.14 13.35
CA PHE A 248 -2.06 44.10 13.25
C PHE A 248 -3.47 44.64 13.00
N ASN A 249 -3.65 45.95 12.82
CA ASN A 249 -4.95 46.53 12.52
C ASN A 249 -5.16 46.63 11.00
N LYS A 250 -6.07 45.82 10.47
CA LYS A 250 -6.44 45.82 9.04
C LYS A 250 -6.99 47.17 8.52
N GLU A 251 -7.46 48.04 9.40
CA GLU A 251 -7.90 49.40 9.02
C GLU A 251 -6.73 50.39 8.82
N MET A 252 -5.52 50.01 9.24
CA MET A 252 -4.29 50.82 9.19
C MET A 252 -3.23 50.05 8.40
N ASP A 253 -3.56 49.72 7.15
CA ASP A 253 -2.76 48.89 6.27
C ASP A 253 -1.44 49.59 5.90
N LEU A 254 -0.38 49.30 6.65
CA LEU A 254 0.97 49.75 6.37
C LEU A 254 1.51 49.03 5.14
N GLY A 255 2.09 49.75 4.20
CA GLY A 255 2.82 49.21 3.08
C GLY A 255 3.93 48.24 3.53
N GLU A 256 4.19 47.21 2.72
CA GLU A 256 5.01 46.06 3.12
C GLU A 256 6.39 46.45 3.66
N SER A 257 7.03 47.47 3.07
CA SER A 257 8.34 47.96 3.54
C SER A 257 8.28 48.55 4.95
N ALA A 258 7.26 49.36 5.25
CA ALA A 258 7.08 49.94 6.57
C ALA A 258 6.68 48.88 7.60
N ARG A 259 5.88 47.88 7.19
CA ARG A 259 5.51 46.75 8.05
C ARG A 259 6.72 45.88 8.42
N VAL A 260 7.59 45.56 7.47
CA VAL A 260 8.86 44.85 7.72
C VAL A 260 9.78 45.64 8.66
N ALA A 261 9.91 46.95 8.41
CA ALA A 261 10.69 47.84 9.27
C ALA A 261 10.14 47.88 10.71
N LEU A 262 8.82 48.00 10.86
CA LEU A 262 8.13 47.99 12.15
C LEU A 262 8.42 46.71 12.94
N PHE A 263 8.25 45.54 12.31
CA PHE A 263 8.48 44.27 12.99
C PHE A 263 9.97 44.03 13.31
N THR A 264 10.88 44.51 12.46
CA THR A 264 12.32 44.47 12.76
C THR A 264 12.67 45.33 13.97
N MET A 265 12.09 46.53 14.08
CA MET A 265 12.28 47.40 15.24
C MET A 265 11.66 46.80 16.51
N LEU A 266 10.44 46.23 16.41
CA LEU A 266 9.80 45.52 17.53
C LEU A 266 10.65 44.35 18.05
N ALA A 267 11.28 43.60 17.14
CA ALA A 267 12.19 42.52 17.49
C ALA A 267 13.46 43.04 18.19
N ARG A 268 14.14 44.02 17.59
CA ARG A 268 15.41 44.56 18.09
C ARG A 268 15.29 45.28 19.43
N SER A 269 14.22 46.05 19.61
CA SER A 269 13.96 46.85 20.82
C SER A 269 13.51 46.02 22.02
N GLY A 270 13.22 44.72 21.84
CA GLY A 270 12.67 43.88 22.91
C GLY A 270 11.27 44.30 23.35
N ALA A 271 10.50 45.00 22.49
CA ALA A 271 9.17 45.54 22.79
C ALA A 271 8.08 44.47 23.03
N PHE A 272 8.44 43.18 22.94
CA PHE A 272 7.62 42.06 23.42
C PHE A 272 7.44 42.08 24.93
N TYR A 273 8.45 42.58 25.66
CA TYR A 273 8.50 42.52 27.11
C TYR A 273 8.48 43.91 27.75
N ASP A 274 7.75 44.03 28.85
CA ASP A 274 7.81 45.20 29.71
C ASP A 274 9.15 45.24 30.47
N SER A 275 9.37 46.32 31.23
CA SER A 275 10.57 46.48 32.06
C SER A 275 10.70 45.43 33.17
N GLY A 276 9.62 44.74 33.54
CA GLY A 276 9.61 43.65 34.51
C GLY A 276 9.89 42.27 33.91
N GLY A 277 10.11 42.19 32.59
CA GLY A 277 10.29 40.92 31.87
C GLY A 277 9.01 40.15 31.60
N GLY A 278 7.84 40.72 31.94
CA GLY A 278 6.53 40.18 31.57
C GLY A 278 6.16 40.56 30.13
N LEU A 279 5.16 39.90 29.55
CA LEU A 279 4.64 40.30 28.23
C LEU A 279 4.05 41.71 28.30
N HIS A 280 4.45 42.55 27.34
CA HIS A 280 4.01 43.93 27.29
C HIS A 280 2.46 44.01 27.28
N PRO A 281 1.80 44.87 28.09
CA PRO A 281 0.34 44.88 28.23
C PRO A 281 -0.43 45.05 26.91
N ALA A 282 0.13 45.81 25.96
CA ALA A 282 -0.48 45.96 24.63
C ALA A 282 -0.48 44.64 23.83
N MET A 283 0.60 43.86 23.95
CA MET A 283 0.70 42.53 23.34
C MET A 283 -0.33 41.58 23.96
N THR A 284 -0.46 41.56 25.28
CA THR A 284 -1.47 40.75 25.97
C THR A 284 -2.90 41.10 25.52
N ARG A 285 -3.22 42.40 25.38
CA ARG A 285 -4.52 42.84 24.84
C ARG A 285 -4.74 42.39 23.40
N LEU A 286 -3.72 42.49 22.55
CA LEU A 286 -3.77 42.05 21.16
C LEU A 286 -4.00 40.54 21.06
N MET A 287 -3.27 39.76 21.86
CA MET A 287 -3.44 38.31 21.97
C MET A 287 -4.87 37.96 22.37
N VAL A 288 -5.42 38.58 23.42
CA VAL A 288 -6.81 38.35 23.84
C VAL A 288 -7.78 38.70 22.72
N ARG A 289 -7.66 39.90 22.12
CA ARG A 289 -8.54 40.36 21.04
C ARG A 289 -8.53 39.43 19.83
N SER A 290 -7.34 38.93 19.46
CA SER A 290 -7.17 38.01 18.33
C SER A 290 -7.90 36.68 18.50
N GLN A 291 -8.21 36.32 19.75
CA GLN A 291 -8.88 35.08 20.12
C GLN A 291 -10.38 35.25 20.40
N VAL A 292 -10.95 36.44 20.17
CA VAL A 292 -12.40 36.70 20.30
C VAL A 292 -13.15 36.42 18.99
N ALA A 293 -12.46 36.42 17.84
CA ALA A 293 -13.07 36.19 16.54
C ALA A 293 -13.74 34.81 16.45
N GLN A 294 -14.83 34.71 15.68
CA GLN A 294 -15.61 33.48 15.53
C GLN A 294 -14.78 32.34 14.93
N ASP A 295 -13.84 32.66 14.06
CA ASP A 295 -12.93 31.73 13.41
C ASP A 295 -11.59 31.56 14.14
N SER A 296 -11.43 32.14 15.35
CA SER A 296 -10.20 32.09 16.13
C SER A 296 -9.80 30.67 16.55
N PHE A 297 -8.51 30.45 16.80
CA PHE A 297 -8.01 29.17 17.30
C PHE A 297 -8.70 28.74 18.59
N THR A 298 -8.88 29.68 19.53
CA THR A 298 -9.57 29.40 20.81
C THR A 298 -10.96 28.86 20.57
N ARG A 299 -11.75 29.52 19.71
CA ARG A 299 -13.11 29.08 19.42
C ARG A 299 -13.14 27.69 18.78
N ARG A 300 -12.23 27.43 17.84
CA ARG A 300 -12.08 26.10 17.21
C ARG A 300 -11.71 25.03 18.24
N GLN A 301 -10.78 25.33 19.14
CA GLN A 301 -10.37 24.42 20.20
C GLN A 301 -11.53 24.11 21.16
N ASP A 302 -12.32 25.12 21.52
CA ASP A 302 -13.46 24.95 22.40
C ASP A 302 -14.60 24.19 21.71
N GLU A 303 -14.84 24.42 20.41
CA GLU A 303 -15.74 23.59 19.60
C GLU A 303 -15.31 22.12 19.59
N LEU A 304 -14.01 21.83 19.48
CA LEU A 304 -13.52 20.45 19.57
C LEU A 304 -13.75 19.82 20.95
N LYS A 305 -13.69 20.61 22.04
CA LYS A 305 -13.99 20.12 23.39
C LYS A 305 -15.48 19.86 23.61
N GLU A 306 -16.34 20.72 23.06
CA GLU A 306 -17.79 20.66 23.28
C GLU A 306 -18.47 19.50 22.56
N GLN A 307 -17.94 19.05 21.42
CA GLN A 307 -18.70 18.19 20.52
C GLN A 307 -18.73 16.69 20.89
N ASP A 308 -17.96 16.21 21.88
CA ASP A 308 -17.73 14.76 22.19
C ASP A 308 -17.40 13.91 20.93
N ILE A 309 -16.85 14.56 19.90
CA ILE A 309 -16.59 13.91 18.61
C ILE A 309 -15.30 13.12 18.62
N PHE A 310 -14.31 13.48 19.41
CA PHE A 310 -13.20 12.57 19.65
C PHE A 310 -12.75 12.75 21.08
N ALA A 311 -12.43 11.65 21.75
CA ALA A 311 -11.74 11.72 23.02
C ALA A 311 -10.33 12.24 22.72
N PRO A 312 -9.92 13.43 23.20
CA PRO A 312 -8.60 14.00 22.96
C PRO A 312 -7.49 13.01 23.31
N GLU A 313 -7.71 12.18 24.34
CA GLU A 313 -6.80 11.12 24.77
C GLU A 313 -6.62 10.03 23.70
N ALA A 314 -7.68 9.67 22.97
CA ALA A 314 -7.63 8.64 21.93
C ALA A 314 -6.77 9.06 20.73
N VAL A 315 -6.73 10.35 20.41
CA VAL A 315 -5.88 10.91 19.34
C VAL A 315 -4.58 11.51 19.87
N GLY A 316 -4.28 11.36 21.17
CA GLY A 316 -3.07 11.92 21.80
C GLY A 316 -2.97 13.44 21.72
N LEU A 317 -4.11 14.13 21.67
CA LEU A 317 -4.20 15.58 21.58
C LEU A 317 -3.92 16.23 22.93
N ARG A 318 -3.04 17.24 22.93
CA ARG A 318 -2.85 18.16 24.05
C ARG A 318 -3.40 19.52 23.67
N PHE A 319 -4.41 19.99 24.40
CA PHE A 319 -4.95 21.33 24.18
C PHE A 319 -3.95 22.39 24.61
N LEU A 320 -3.83 23.44 23.80
CA LEU A 320 -3.01 24.60 24.09
C LEU A 320 -3.75 25.50 25.08
N ASN A 321 -3.37 25.39 26.35
CA ASN A 321 -3.91 26.22 27.43
C ASN A 321 -3.12 27.52 27.64
N ARG A 322 -1.84 27.53 27.27
CA ARG A 322 -0.98 28.71 27.39
C ARG A 322 -1.12 29.58 26.15
N ARG A 323 -1.70 30.77 26.33
CA ARG A 323 -1.72 31.84 25.33
C ARG A 323 -0.53 32.73 25.61
N ASP A 324 0.65 32.28 25.20
CA ASP A 324 1.92 32.99 25.33
C ASP A 324 2.39 33.50 23.96
N GLU A 325 3.54 34.15 23.93
CA GLU A 325 4.13 34.73 22.72
C GLU A 325 4.46 33.67 21.65
N TYR A 326 4.73 32.41 22.03
CA TYR A 326 4.90 31.31 21.06
C TYR A 326 3.61 31.06 20.32
N PHE A 327 2.51 30.89 21.07
CA PHE A 327 1.19 30.68 20.51
C PHE A 327 0.82 31.83 19.59
N PHE A 328 1.02 33.08 20.02
CA PHE A 328 0.67 34.25 19.22
C PHE A 328 1.40 34.30 17.87
N LEU A 329 2.72 34.10 17.85
CA LEU A 329 3.48 34.14 16.60
C LEU A 329 3.02 33.04 15.63
N VAL A 330 2.85 31.82 16.14
CA VAL A 330 2.35 30.68 15.35
C VAL A 330 0.97 30.98 14.77
N ASP A 331 0.06 31.50 15.60
CA ASP A 331 -1.30 31.82 15.22
C ASP A 331 -1.37 32.93 14.16
N ARG A 332 -0.61 34.01 14.33
CA ARG A 332 -0.59 35.14 13.36
C ARG A 332 0.04 34.75 12.02
N VAL A 333 1.07 33.90 12.01
CA VAL A 333 1.63 33.36 10.75
C VAL A 333 0.62 32.45 10.07
N PHE A 334 -0.06 31.58 10.83
CA PHE A 334 -1.05 30.65 10.28
C PHE A 334 -2.23 31.37 9.60
N TYR A 335 -2.73 32.46 10.17
CA TYR A 335 -3.78 33.30 9.55
C TYR A 335 -3.26 34.25 8.47
N GLY A 336 -1.94 34.32 8.24
CA GLY A 336 -1.33 35.21 7.26
C GLY A 336 -1.35 36.70 7.67
N ASP A 337 -1.61 37.00 8.95
CA ASP A 337 -1.56 38.38 9.45
C ASP A 337 -0.12 38.92 9.44
N ILE A 338 0.87 38.03 9.57
CA ILE A 338 2.30 38.30 9.37
C ILE A 338 2.92 37.25 8.45
N THR A 339 3.93 37.65 7.67
CA THR A 339 4.66 36.73 6.78
C THR A 339 5.59 35.81 7.57
N SER A 340 6.03 34.72 6.95
CA SER A 340 6.99 33.78 7.56
C SER A 340 8.29 34.45 7.99
N ASP A 341 8.79 35.38 7.19
CA ASP A 341 10.02 36.14 7.46
C ASP A 341 9.81 37.12 8.61
N GLN A 342 8.68 37.84 8.62
CA GLN A 342 8.32 38.75 9.72
C GLN A 342 8.16 37.99 11.04
N GLY A 343 7.50 36.83 11.01
CA GLY A 343 7.41 35.95 12.19
C GLY A 343 8.77 35.52 12.69
N ALA A 344 9.67 35.09 11.80
CA ALA A 344 11.02 34.64 12.16
C ALA A 344 11.88 35.78 12.72
N GLN A 345 11.77 36.99 12.15
CA GLN A 345 12.41 38.20 12.66
C GLN A 345 11.89 38.55 14.05
N LEU A 346 10.57 38.58 14.24
CA LEU A 346 9.95 38.81 15.54
C LEU A 346 10.44 37.80 16.58
N PHE A 347 10.47 36.51 16.23
CA PHE A 347 10.99 35.47 17.10
C PHE A 347 12.45 35.69 17.48
N SER A 348 13.30 36.14 16.55
CA SER A 348 14.73 36.40 16.82
C SER A 348 14.97 37.48 17.88
N GLY A 349 14.04 38.42 18.02
CA GLY A 349 14.05 39.45 19.07
C GLY A 349 13.56 38.99 20.43
N THR A 350 13.08 37.74 20.53
CA THR A 350 12.57 37.17 21.78
C THR A 350 13.63 36.32 22.49
N LYS A 351 13.45 36.09 23.79
CA LYS A 351 14.29 35.16 24.59
C LYS A 351 13.72 33.73 24.61
N LEU A 352 12.99 33.35 23.57
CA LEU A 352 12.18 32.13 23.56
C LEU A 352 12.99 30.85 23.33
N ASP A 353 12.56 29.78 24.00
CA ASP A 353 13.08 28.43 23.89
C ASP A 353 12.55 27.71 22.64
N ARG A 354 13.46 27.18 21.84
CA ARG A 354 13.14 26.55 20.55
C ARG A 354 12.43 25.22 20.71
N VAL A 355 12.75 24.47 21.77
CA VAL A 355 12.08 23.20 22.07
C VAL A 355 10.60 23.48 22.36
N ARG A 356 10.33 24.53 23.13
CA ARG A 356 8.97 25.02 23.36
C ARG A 356 8.29 25.51 22.08
N LEU A 357 8.94 26.30 21.22
CA LEU A 357 8.37 26.71 19.93
C LEU A 357 7.97 25.48 19.08
N HIS A 358 8.86 24.50 18.96
CA HIS A 358 8.60 23.27 18.22
C HIS A 358 7.38 22.52 18.79
N SER A 359 7.29 22.39 20.12
CA SER A 359 6.12 21.78 20.78
C SER A 359 4.83 22.56 20.50
N THR A 360 4.87 23.90 20.59
CA THR A 360 3.72 24.76 20.33
C THR A 360 3.25 24.63 18.89
N ILE A 361 4.16 24.64 17.90
CA ILE A 361 3.82 24.44 16.48
C ILE A 361 3.18 23.06 16.29
N ASN A 362 3.77 22.00 16.85
CA ASN A 362 3.25 20.64 16.73
C ASN A 362 1.82 20.53 17.29
N ASP A 363 1.57 21.06 18.49
CA ASP A 363 0.25 21.00 19.12
C ASP A 363 -0.76 21.89 18.36
N TYR A 364 -0.34 23.07 17.90
CA TYR A 364 -1.18 23.98 17.10
C TYR A 364 -1.62 23.35 15.78
N VAL A 365 -0.66 22.78 15.02
CA VAL A 365 -0.93 22.10 13.74
C VAL A 365 -1.88 20.92 13.94
N ARG A 366 -1.68 20.12 15.00
CA ARG A 366 -2.57 18.99 15.33
C ARG A 366 -4.00 19.44 15.63
N ILE A 367 -4.17 20.51 16.40
CA ILE A 367 -5.49 21.05 16.72
C ILE A 367 -6.19 21.57 15.47
N GLN A 368 -5.49 22.35 14.62
CA GLN A 368 -6.05 22.84 13.36
C GLN A 368 -6.40 21.70 12.40
N PHE A 369 -5.56 20.67 12.34
CA PHE A 369 -5.82 19.47 11.57
C PHE A 369 -7.08 18.73 12.06
N LEU A 370 -7.21 18.52 13.37
CA LEU A 370 -8.38 17.85 13.95
C LEU A 370 -9.66 18.68 13.76
N TYR A 371 -9.56 20.01 13.80
CA TYR A 371 -10.68 20.89 13.48
C TYR A 371 -11.10 20.77 12.01
N ALA A 372 -10.14 20.76 11.09
CA ALA A 372 -10.41 20.55 9.67
C ALA A 372 -11.01 19.15 9.42
N LEU A 373 -10.51 18.12 10.10
CA LEU A 373 -11.06 16.77 10.06
C LEU A 373 -12.53 16.76 10.50
N TYR A 374 -12.83 17.32 11.68
CA TYR A 374 -14.19 17.47 12.20
C TYR A 374 -15.13 18.13 11.18
N ARG A 375 -14.73 19.29 10.63
CA ARG A 375 -15.51 20.01 9.63
C ARG A 375 -15.68 19.21 8.35
N SER A 376 -14.62 18.54 7.89
CA SER A 376 -14.63 17.72 6.67
C SER A 376 -15.58 16.54 6.81
N THR A 377 -15.64 15.91 7.98
CA THR A 377 -16.51 14.77 8.26
C THR A 377 -17.96 15.19 8.40
N ARG A 378 -18.24 16.31 9.06
CA ARG A 378 -19.61 16.88 9.09
C ARG A 378 -20.09 17.26 7.70
N MET A 379 -19.25 17.95 6.94
CA MET A 379 -19.54 18.30 5.56
C MET A 379 -19.73 17.05 4.69
N ALA A 380 -18.95 15.99 4.92
CA ALA A 380 -19.15 14.73 4.23
C ALA A 380 -20.51 14.10 4.57
N LYS A 381 -20.91 14.06 5.85
CA LYS A 381 -22.24 13.58 6.25
C LYS A 381 -23.35 14.38 5.56
N GLU A 382 -23.23 15.70 5.56
CA GLU A 382 -24.26 16.62 5.06
C GLU A 382 -24.34 16.66 3.53
N GLU A 383 -23.22 16.53 2.81
CA GLU A 383 -23.15 16.75 1.36
C GLU A 383 -22.78 15.52 0.53
N LEU A 384 -22.09 14.52 1.09
CA LEU A 384 -21.65 13.33 0.33
C LEU A 384 -22.57 12.14 0.58
N PHE A 385 -23.16 12.07 1.78
CA PHE A 385 -23.96 10.95 2.26
C PHE A 385 -25.42 11.38 2.52
N GLU A 386 -25.92 12.32 1.72
CA GLU A 386 -27.30 12.79 1.78
C GLU A 386 -28.30 11.61 1.68
N SER A 387 -29.13 11.42 2.72
CA SER A 387 -30.01 10.25 2.84
C SER A 387 -31.15 10.20 1.81
N ASN A 388 -31.46 11.33 1.16
CA ASN A 388 -32.45 11.45 0.09
C ASN A 388 -31.91 11.01 -1.29
N VAL A 389 -30.60 10.78 -1.43
CA VAL A 389 -29.98 10.35 -2.70
C VAL A 389 -30.18 8.84 -2.88
N GLN A 390 -30.76 8.45 -4.02
CA GLN A 390 -30.85 7.05 -4.42
C GLN A 390 -29.47 6.38 -4.41
N THR A 391 -29.35 5.20 -3.82
CA THR A 391 -28.05 4.56 -3.58
C THR A 391 -27.25 4.33 -4.86
N GLU A 392 -27.91 4.07 -5.99
CA GLU A 392 -27.27 3.88 -7.31
C GLU A 392 -26.61 5.17 -7.83
N LYS A 393 -27.09 6.33 -7.38
CA LYS A 393 -26.54 7.65 -7.71
C LYS A 393 -25.55 8.17 -6.67
N LEU A 394 -25.45 7.52 -5.51
CA LEU A 394 -24.69 8.00 -4.36
C LEU A 394 -23.20 8.15 -4.67
N LEU A 395 -22.57 7.21 -5.40
CA LEU A 395 -21.16 7.34 -5.79
C LEU A 395 -20.91 8.64 -6.57
N TRP A 396 -21.69 8.87 -7.62
CA TRP A 396 -21.52 10.03 -8.50
C TRP A 396 -21.86 11.34 -7.81
N HIS A 397 -22.88 11.31 -6.93
CA HIS A 397 -23.21 12.43 -6.06
C HIS A 397 -22.02 12.75 -5.13
N ALA A 398 -21.50 11.76 -4.41
CA ALA A 398 -20.35 11.91 -3.52
C ALA A 398 -19.12 12.44 -4.26
N PHE A 399 -18.83 11.98 -5.48
CA PHE A 399 -17.73 12.52 -6.29
C PHE A 399 -17.91 13.99 -6.63
N ARG A 400 -19.09 14.40 -7.09
CA ARG A 400 -19.36 15.81 -7.42
C ARG A 400 -19.27 16.71 -6.19
N LYS A 401 -19.79 16.24 -5.06
CA LYS A 401 -19.85 16.98 -3.80
C LYS A 401 -18.54 16.97 -3.02
N SER A 402 -17.63 16.03 -3.31
CA SER A 402 -16.30 15.94 -2.70
C SER A 402 -15.47 17.22 -2.86
N ALA A 403 -15.75 18.06 -3.86
CA ALA A 403 -15.11 19.36 -4.04
C ALA A 403 -15.29 20.31 -2.84
N VAL A 404 -16.43 20.24 -2.14
CA VAL A 404 -16.69 21.06 -0.95
C VAL A 404 -15.78 20.63 0.20
N VAL A 405 -15.60 19.32 0.38
CA VAL A 405 -14.68 18.75 1.37
C VAL A 405 -13.23 19.01 0.99
N LYS A 406 -12.87 18.90 -0.31
CA LYS A 406 -11.55 19.25 -0.84
C LYS A 406 -11.15 20.68 -0.50
N LYS A 407 -12.09 21.63 -0.57
CA LYS A 407 -11.85 23.03 -0.21
C LYS A 407 -11.37 23.19 1.23
N ILE A 408 -11.95 22.46 2.20
CA ILE A 408 -11.54 22.52 3.61
C ILE A 408 -10.07 22.12 3.77
N TRP A 409 -9.65 21.05 3.10
CA TRP A 409 -8.25 20.58 3.11
C TRP A 409 -7.30 21.52 2.36
N GLY A 410 -7.75 22.09 1.23
CA GLY A 410 -7.01 23.09 0.48
C GLY A 410 -6.76 24.38 1.29
N ASP A 411 -7.81 24.88 1.98
CA ASP A 411 -7.73 26.04 2.85
C ASP A 411 -6.72 25.78 4.00
N LEU A 412 -6.79 24.61 4.65
CA LEU A 412 -5.84 24.22 5.69
C LEU A 412 -4.39 24.17 5.16
N ARG A 413 -4.17 23.54 4.00
CA ARG A 413 -2.83 23.43 3.40
C ARG A 413 -2.24 24.81 3.11
N SER A 414 -3.05 25.71 2.54
CA SER A 414 -2.62 27.09 2.26
C SER A 414 -2.20 27.87 3.51
N GLN A 415 -2.77 27.54 4.67
CA GLN A 415 -2.43 28.13 5.98
C GLN A 415 -1.19 27.46 6.62
N PHE A 416 -0.96 26.18 6.32
CA PHE A 416 0.23 25.46 6.80
C PHE A 416 1.50 25.82 6.03
N ASP A 417 1.42 26.20 4.76
CA ASP A 417 2.61 26.57 3.96
C ASP A 417 3.42 27.75 4.57
N PRO A 418 2.81 28.90 4.94
CA PRO A 418 3.52 29.97 5.64
C PRO A 418 4.05 29.53 7.00
N LEU A 419 3.31 28.69 7.72
CA LEU A 419 3.71 28.23 9.05
C LEU A 419 4.93 27.29 8.99
N GLN A 420 4.97 26.40 7.99
CA GLN A 420 6.12 25.54 7.74
C GLN A 420 7.36 26.38 7.42
N LYS A 421 7.23 27.37 6.53
CA LYS A 421 8.32 28.29 6.17
C LYS A 421 8.83 29.03 7.40
N PHE A 422 7.94 29.59 8.22
CA PHE A 422 8.29 30.26 9.48
C PHE A 422 9.05 29.33 10.42
N ALA A 423 8.54 28.12 10.65
CA ALA A 423 9.14 27.15 11.54
C ALA A 423 10.55 26.74 11.06
N VAL A 424 10.71 26.48 9.77
CA VAL A 424 12.00 26.10 9.17
C VAL A 424 13.00 27.25 9.22
N LEU A 425 12.59 28.48 8.89
CA LEU A 425 13.45 29.66 8.95
C LEU A 425 13.94 29.90 10.37
N THR A 426 13.01 29.93 11.32
CA THR A 426 13.29 30.19 12.75
C THR A 426 14.22 29.14 13.37
N LEU A 427 14.03 27.86 13.03
CA LEU A 427 14.89 26.79 13.56
C LEU A 427 16.28 26.76 12.89
N ARG A 428 16.40 27.22 11.63
CA ARG A 428 17.67 27.29 10.90
C ARG A 428 18.57 28.43 11.38
N THR A 429 18.02 29.64 11.48
CA THR A 429 18.80 30.86 11.77
C THR A 429 19.46 30.83 13.14
N THR A 430 18.96 30.00 14.05
CA THR A 430 19.29 30.13 15.47
C THR A 430 20.11 28.96 16.03
N SER A 431 20.00 27.72 15.52
CA SER A 431 20.69 26.52 16.10
C SER A 431 21.54 25.68 15.16
N GLY A 432 21.30 25.70 13.84
CA GLY A 432 21.79 24.60 12.98
C GLY A 432 21.26 23.21 13.38
N ASP A 433 20.20 23.12 14.21
CA ASP A 433 19.60 21.85 14.64
C ASP A 433 18.83 21.22 13.48
N SER A 434 19.61 20.50 12.67
CA SER A 434 19.13 19.78 11.49
C SER A 434 18.02 18.79 11.81
N GLN A 435 17.97 18.25 13.04
CA GLN A 435 16.99 17.24 13.45
C GLN A 435 15.63 17.88 13.77
N ALA A 436 15.60 19.02 14.46
CA ALA A 436 14.37 19.77 14.69
C ALA A 436 13.76 20.27 13.36
N VAL A 437 14.60 20.81 12.47
CA VAL A 437 14.17 21.25 11.11
C VAL A 437 13.62 20.07 10.32
N LYS A 438 14.29 18.91 10.35
CA LYS A 438 13.82 17.69 9.68
C LYS A 438 12.50 17.20 10.27
N THR A 439 12.34 17.24 11.60
CA THR A 439 11.11 16.81 12.27
C THR A 439 9.93 17.68 11.86
N VAL A 440 10.10 19.01 11.85
CA VAL A 440 9.08 19.96 11.38
C VAL A 440 8.75 19.72 9.91
N ARG A 441 9.77 19.58 9.05
CA ARG A 441 9.53 19.35 7.62
C ARG A 441 8.74 18.06 7.40
N ASN A 442 9.16 16.96 8.02
CA ASN A 442 8.49 15.67 7.93
C ASN A 442 7.04 15.74 8.44
N MET A 443 6.77 16.54 9.49
CA MET A 443 5.42 16.75 10.01
C MET A 443 4.49 17.34 8.94
N PHE A 444 4.92 18.41 8.25
CA PHE A 444 4.14 19.04 7.18
C PHE A 444 4.09 18.18 5.90
N GLU A 445 5.19 17.53 5.52
CA GLU A 445 5.22 16.59 4.39
C GLU A 445 4.31 15.37 4.61
N SER A 446 4.05 15.00 5.86
CA SER A 446 3.13 13.90 6.21
C SER A 446 1.64 14.27 6.13
N LEU A 447 1.31 15.54 5.86
CA LEU A 447 -0.07 16.03 5.87
C LEU A 447 -0.97 15.22 4.94
N ASP A 448 -0.54 15.04 3.68
CA ASP A 448 -1.35 14.36 2.67
C ASP A 448 -1.62 12.91 3.04
N LYS A 449 -0.57 12.24 3.51
CA LYS A 449 -0.66 10.88 4.04
C LYS A 449 -1.61 10.83 5.24
N THR A 450 -1.54 11.79 6.16
CA THR A 450 -2.44 11.86 7.32
C THR A 450 -3.89 12.06 6.87
N ILE A 451 -4.18 12.96 5.92
CA ILE A 451 -5.53 13.19 5.37
C ILE A 451 -6.07 11.91 4.71
N LYS A 452 -5.22 11.14 4.02
CA LYS A 452 -5.65 9.84 3.45
C LYS A 452 -6.17 8.90 4.52
N PHE A 453 -5.42 8.75 5.61
CA PHE A 453 -5.76 7.85 6.70
C PHE A 453 -6.95 8.29 7.53
N THR A 454 -7.12 9.59 7.75
CA THR A 454 -8.14 10.11 8.67
C THR A 454 -9.43 10.52 7.98
N ALA A 455 -9.40 10.84 6.69
CA ALA A 455 -10.57 11.35 5.97
C ALA A 455 -10.86 10.60 4.66
N VAL A 456 -9.89 10.47 3.74
CA VAL A 456 -10.17 9.89 2.40
C VAL A 456 -10.68 8.46 2.51
N TYR A 457 -9.87 7.56 3.07
CA TYR A 457 -10.21 6.14 3.18
C TYR A 457 -11.33 5.88 4.18
N PRO A 458 -11.40 6.56 5.34
CA PRO A 458 -12.56 6.46 6.22
C PRO A 458 -13.88 6.87 5.53
N HIS A 459 -13.91 7.97 4.77
CA HIS A 459 -15.12 8.32 4.01
C HIS A 459 -15.42 7.29 2.92
N MET A 460 -14.40 6.73 2.25
CA MET A 460 -14.59 5.65 1.27
C MET A 460 -15.13 4.37 1.89
N MET A 461 -14.69 4.00 3.10
CA MET A 461 -15.23 2.87 3.86
C MET A 461 -16.73 3.02 4.09
N ILE A 462 -17.16 4.20 4.53
CA ILE A 462 -18.58 4.48 4.76
C ILE A 462 -19.36 4.43 3.45
N LEU A 463 -18.84 5.05 2.39
CA LEU A 463 -19.46 5.02 1.07
C LEU A 463 -19.67 3.58 0.58
N PHE A 464 -18.60 2.78 0.58
CA PHE A 464 -18.66 1.42 0.06
C PHE A 464 -19.49 0.51 0.93
N HIS A 465 -19.49 0.71 2.24
CA HIS A 465 -20.41 -0.01 3.12
C HIS A 465 -21.88 0.27 2.74
N ILE A 466 -22.27 1.53 2.52
CA ILE A 466 -23.62 1.88 2.08
C ILE A 466 -23.94 1.30 0.69
N LEU A 467 -23.03 1.42 -0.27
CA LEU A 467 -23.24 0.90 -1.63
C LEU A 467 -23.36 -0.63 -1.64
N SER A 468 -22.53 -1.31 -0.86
CA SER A 468 -22.49 -2.77 -0.78
C SER A 468 -23.74 -3.37 -0.14
N GLN A 469 -24.51 -2.59 0.65
CA GLN A 469 -25.79 -2.99 1.23
C GLN A 469 -26.90 -3.21 0.18
N LYS A 470 -26.83 -2.58 -0.99
CA LYS A 470 -27.91 -2.61 -1.99
C LYS A 470 -27.71 -3.60 -3.14
N ARG A 471 -26.50 -4.10 -3.37
CA ARG A 471 -26.12 -5.07 -4.43
C ARG A 471 -26.65 -4.70 -5.82
N PHE A 472 -25.90 -3.88 -6.53
CA PHE A 472 -26.20 -3.53 -7.92
C PHE A 472 -24.89 -3.46 -8.73
N GLU A 473 -25.00 -3.50 -10.06
CA GLU A 473 -23.83 -3.30 -10.92
C GLU A 473 -23.45 -1.83 -11.01
N LEU A 474 -22.17 -1.55 -10.77
CA LEU A 474 -21.59 -0.22 -10.76
C LEU A 474 -20.37 -0.19 -11.68
N TYR A 475 -20.41 0.66 -12.70
CA TYR A 475 -19.24 0.93 -13.52
C TYR A 475 -18.28 1.88 -12.78
N LEU A 476 -17.07 1.42 -12.48
CA LEU A 476 -15.99 2.24 -11.93
C LEU A 476 -15.00 2.60 -13.04
N PRO A 477 -14.98 3.85 -13.55
CA PRO A 477 -14.09 4.24 -14.65
C PRO A 477 -12.61 4.01 -14.36
N ILE A 478 -12.21 4.16 -13.09
CA ILE A 478 -10.83 3.98 -12.63
C ILE A 478 -10.36 2.54 -12.82
N LEU A 479 -11.27 1.57 -12.76
CA LEU A 479 -10.96 0.15 -12.97
C LEU A 479 -11.33 -0.33 -14.39
N GLY A 480 -12.01 0.50 -15.18
CA GLY A 480 -12.45 0.15 -16.53
C GLY A 480 -13.46 -1.01 -16.60
N LYS A 481 -14.16 -1.32 -15.50
CA LYS A 481 -15.08 -2.48 -15.42
C LYS A 481 -16.33 -2.19 -14.59
N SER A 482 -17.42 -2.89 -14.92
CA SER A 482 -18.61 -3.01 -14.06
C SER A 482 -18.33 -4.00 -12.93
N LEU A 483 -18.71 -3.64 -11.71
CA LEU A 483 -18.55 -4.46 -10.52
C LEU A 483 -19.87 -4.55 -9.77
N ASP A 484 -20.17 -5.72 -9.22
CA ASP A 484 -21.20 -5.84 -8.18
C ASP A 484 -20.76 -5.02 -6.96
N THR A 485 -21.62 -4.15 -6.43
CA THR A 485 -21.30 -3.37 -5.23
C THR A 485 -20.98 -4.24 -4.02
N ALA A 486 -21.38 -5.52 -3.99
CA ALA A 486 -21.02 -6.48 -2.96
C ALA A 486 -19.49 -6.70 -2.83
N VAL A 487 -18.74 -6.62 -3.93
CA VAL A 487 -17.29 -6.87 -3.91
C VAL A 487 -16.45 -5.63 -3.57
N LEU A 488 -17.05 -4.43 -3.52
CA LEU A 488 -16.30 -3.18 -3.28
C LEU A 488 -15.53 -3.17 -1.96
N MET A 489 -16.11 -3.75 -0.91
CA MET A 489 -15.44 -3.87 0.38
C MET A 489 -14.18 -4.74 0.27
N THR A 490 -14.23 -5.83 -0.51
CA THR A 490 -13.07 -6.70 -0.73
C THR A 490 -11.94 -5.95 -1.44
N TYR A 491 -12.26 -5.21 -2.50
CA TYR A 491 -11.25 -4.41 -3.21
C TYR A 491 -10.67 -3.29 -2.33
N LEU A 492 -11.49 -2.65 -1.50
CA LEU A 492 -11.03 -1.61 -0.58
C LEU A 492 -10.04 -2.15 0.44
N TYR A 493 -10.39 -3.25 1.14
CA TYR A 493 -9.54 -3.83 2.18
C TYR A 493 -8.30 -4.57 1.64
N ARG A 494 -8.28 -4.91 0.36
CA ARG A 494 -7.05 -5.37 -0.33
C ARG A 494 -6.08 -4.24 -0.67
N GLY A 495 -6.54 -2.98 -0.63
CA GLY A 495 -5.74 -1.84 -1.08
C GLY A 495 -5.68 -1.71 -2.60
N ASP A 496 -6.64 -2.30 -3.31
CA ASP A 496 -6.67 -2.31 -4.79
C ASP A 496 -7.34 -1.04 -5.36
N ILE A 497 -7.95 -0.21 -4.49
CA ILE A 497 -8.70 0.98 -4.89
C ILE A 497 -7.90 2.23 -4.54
N PRO A 498 -7.52 3.04 -5.56
CA PRO A 498 -6.89 4.34 -5.33
C PRO A 498 -7.90 5.30 -4.66
N PRO A 499 -7.41 6.37 -4.00
CA PRO A 499 -8.28 7.34 -3.37
C PRO A 499 -9.30 7.91 -4.36
N LEU A 500 -10.57 7.60 -4.14
CA LEU A 500 -11.67 8.11 -4.97
C LEU A 500 -11.95 9.59 -4.71
N PHE A 501 -11.74 10.03 -3.47
CA PHE A 501 -11.87 11.42 -3.09
C PHE A 501 -10.52 12.13 -3.17
N GLN A 502 -10.40 13.07 -4.11
CA GLN A 502 -9.19 13.87 -4.33
C GLN A 502 -9.05 15.00 -3.30
N TYR A 503 -9.12 14.68 -2.00
CA TYR A 503 -8.83 15.65 -0.93
C TYR A 503 -7.36 16.06 -0.92
N VAL A 504 -6.49 15.21 -1.46
CA VAL A 504 -5.05 15.39 -1.62
C VAL A 504 -4.65 15.00 -3.05
N ASP A 505 -3.44 15.41 -3.48
CA ASP A 505 -2.95 15.18 -4.84
C ASP A 505 -2.23 13.83 -4.99
N ASP A 506 -1.97 13.13 -3.89
CA ASP A 506 -1.37 11.79 -3.90
C ASP A 506 -2.43 10.74 -4.31
N GLU A 507 -2.26 10.15 -5.50
CA GLU A 507 -3.17 9.13 -6.06
C GLU A 507 -2.79 7.69 -5.69
N ALA A 508 -1.70 7.47 -4.95
CA ALA A 508 -1.27 6.12 -4.61
C ALA A 508 -2.27 5.43 -3.68
N PRO A 509 -2.67 4.17 -3.94
CA PRO A 509 -3.49 3.42 -3.02
C PRO A 509 -2.74 3.11 -1.73
N ILE A 510 -3.47 2.96 -0.62
CA ILE A 510 -2.89 2.45 0.63
C ILE A 510 -2.96 0.92 0.67
N SER A 511 -1.99 0.29 1.31
CA SER A 511 -1.93 -1.18 1.44
C SER A 511 -3.06 -1.74 2.31
N ALA A 512 -3.34 -3.05 2.19
CA ALA A 512 -4.29 -3.76 3.05
C ALA A 512 -4.02 -3.56 4.56
N VAL A 513 -2.75 -3.52 4.97
CA VAL A 513 -2.36 -3.23 6.36
C VAL A 513 -2.70 -1.79 6.73
N GLU A 514 -2.43 -0.86 5.82
CA GLU A 514 -2.73 0.56 6.01
C GLU A 514 -4.23 0.85 6.14
N MET A 515 -5.09 0.01 5.54
CA MET A 515 -6.53 0.08 5.74
C MET A 515 -6.96 -0.14 7.20
N PHE A 516 -6.25 -0.96 7.98
CA PHE A 516 -6.53 -1.13 9.41
C PHE A 516 -6.29 0.15 10.20
N TYR A 517 -5.26 0.92 9.82
CA TYR A 517 -5.01 2.21 10.46
C TYR A 517 -6.06 3.26 10.06
N ALA A 518 -6.50 3.27 8.80
CA ALA A 518 -7.61 4.13 8.39
C ALA A 518 -8.88 3.80 9.18
N PHE A 519 -9.18 2.51 9.39
CA PHE A 519 -10.30 2.08 10.23
C PHE A 519 -10.12 2.54 11.68
N ASP A 520 -8.93 2.36 12.25
CA ASP A 520 -8.63 2.81 13.61
C ASP A 520 -8.81 4.32 13.78
N PHE A 521 -8.41 5.12 12.80
CA PHE A 521 -8.71 6.55 12.82
C PHE A 521 -10.20 6.82 12.73
N ALA A 522 -10.95 6.12 11.88
CA ALA A 522 -12.40 6.26 11.80
C ALA A 522 -13.09 6.00 13.17
N VAL A 523 -12.63 5.00 13.92
CA VAL A 523 -13.11 4.72 15.26
C VAL A 523 -12.71 5.83 16.25
N ARG A 524 -11.42 6.16 16.33
CA ARG A 524 -10.90 7.14 17.32
C ARG A 524 -11.38 8.56 17.09
N THR A 525 -11.74 8.89 15.86
CA THR A 525 -12.31 10.20 15.46
C THR A 525 -13.85 10.20 15.48
N ASN A 526 -14.47 9.13 16.00
CA ASN A 526 -15.91 8.91 16.07
C ASN A 526 -16.64 9.14 14.74
N LEU A 527 -15.98 8.87 13.61
CA LEU A 527 -16.60 8.98 12.28
C LEU A 527 -17.88 8.16 12.23
N PHE A 528 -17.83 6.92 12.73
CA PHE A 528 -18.98 6.02 12.76
C PHE A 528 -20.15 6.62 13.55
N GLY A 529 -19.88 7.21 14.72
CA GLY A 529 -20.90 7.92 15.51
C GLY A 529 -21.49 9.11 14.77
N ILE A 530 -20.68 9.93 14.10
CA ILE A 530 -21.16 11.03 13.25
C ILE A 530 -22.07 10.49 12.13
N MET A 531 -21.68 9.38 11.51
CA MET A 531 -22.43 8.74 10.42
C MET A 531 -23.64 7.92 10.89
N ASN A 532 -23.92 7.86 12.21
CA ASN A 532 -24.95 7.01 12.81
C ASN A 532 -24.79 5.52 12.47
N ILE A 533 -23.55 5.04 12.42
CA ILE A 533 -23.21 3.63 12.18
C ILE A 533 -22.60 3.07 13.46
N ASP A 534 -23.10 1.93 13.93
CA ASP A 534 -22.48 1.21 15.03
C ASP A 534 -21.18 0.53 14.55
N PRO A 535 -20.02 0.76 15.20
CA PRO A 535 -18.75 0.19 14.76
C PRO A 535 -18.74 -1.35 14.73
N ASP A 536 -19.41 -2.03 15.67
CA ASP A 536 -19.47 -3.50 15.71
C ASP A 536 -20.31 -4.05 14.56
N PHE A 537 -21.47 -3.45 14.30
CA PHE A 537 -22.26 -3.73 13.11
C PHE A 537 -21.44 -3.50 11.83
N PHE A 538 -20.70 -2.39 11.72
CA PHE A 538 -19.87 -2.11 10.56
C PHE A 538 -18.81 -3.20 10.35
N ILE A 539 -18.06 -3.58 11.40
CA ILE A 539 -17.04 -4.65 11.31
C ILE A 539 -17.68 -5.95 10.85
N ALA A 540 -18.74 -6.38 11.54
CA ALA A 540 -19.42 -7.64 11.24
C ALA A 540 -19.98 -7.63 9.80
N ASP A 541 -20.66 -6.57 9.39
CA ASP A 541 -21.25 -6.49 8.06
C ASP A 541 -20.20 -6.37 6.94
N ALA A 542 -19.13 -5.59 7.16
CA ALA A 542 -18.01 -5.49 6.22
C ALA A 542 -17.35 -6.86 5.99
N VAL A 543 -17.03 -7.58 7.06
CA VAL A 543 -16.43 -8.93 7.00
C VAL A 543 -17.41 -9.92 6.37
N ARG A 544 -18.71 -9.85 6.71
CA ARG A 544 -19.74 -10.72 6.12
C ARG A 544 -19.81 -10.54 4.60
N ARG A 545 -19.82 -9.31 4.10
CA ARG A 545 -19.83 -9.03 2.64
C ARG A 545 -18.58 -9.50 1.95
N MET A 546 -17.42 -9.23 2.56
CA MET A 546 -16.14 -9.66 1.99
C MET A 546 -15.99 -11.17 1.94
N SER A 547 -16.57 -11.88 2.91
CA SER A 547 -16.48 -13.34 3.05
C SER A 547 -17.66 -14.10 2.43
N GLU A 548 -18.72 -13.44 1.98
CA GLU A 548 -19.96 -14.10 1.58
C GLU A 548 -19.75 -15.13 0.47
N ASN A 549 -19.00 -14.75 -0.57
CA ASN A 549 -18.74 -15.63 -1.71
C ASN A 549 -17.92 -16.84 -1.29
N GLN A 550 -16.90 -16.65 -0.45
CA GLN A 550 -16.04 -17.72 0.07
C GLN A 550 -16.81 -18.64 1.02
N VAL A 551 -17.57 -18.07 1.96
CA VAL A 551 -18.42 -18.82 2.89
C VAL A 551 -19.46 -19.64 2.13
N LYS A 552 -20.08 -19.06 1.11
CA LYS A 552 -21.01 -19.77 0.23
C LYS A 552 -20.31 -20.88 -0.55
N PHE A 553 -19.19 -20.57 -1.21
CA PHE A 553 -18.40 -21.56 -1.96
C PHE A 553 -17.99 -22.75 -1.10
N VAL A 554 -17.45 -22.51 0.10
CA VAL A 554 -17.04 -23.56 1.04
C VAL A 554 -18.24 -24.37 1.53
N ARG A 555 -19.37 -23.71 1.84
CA ARG A 555 -20.60 -24.40 2.28
C ARG A 555 -21.21 -25.26 1.17
N ASP A 556 -21.30 -24.72 -0.04
CA ASP A 556 -21.85 -25.42 -1.21
C ASP A 556 -20.94 -26.61 -1.57
N ASN A 557 -19.61 -26.42 -1.57
CA ASN A 557 -18.64 -27.48 -1.83
C ASN A 557 -18.72 -28.58 -0.76
N MET A 558 -18.79 -28.22 0.53
CA MET A 558 -18.97 -29.17 1.63
C MET A 558 -20.28 -29.94 1.50
N HIS A 559 -21.41 -29.25 1.29
CA HIS A 559 -22.73 -29.87 1.17
C HIS A 559 -22.82 -30.82 -0.02
N ASN A 560 -22.40 -30.34 -1.20
CA ASN A 560 -22.42 -31.12 -2.43
C ASN A 560 -21.57 -32.38 -2.31
N ARG A 561 -20.37 -32.28 -1.70
CA ARG A 561 -19.48 -33.43 -1.51
C ARG A 561 -20.06 -34.43 -0.52
N THR A 562 -20.49 -33.98 0.65
CA THR A 562 -21.10 -34.87 1.65
C THR A 562 -22.33 -35.59 1.07
N LEU A 563 -23.20 -34.87 0.34
CA LEU A 563 -24.35 -35.46 -0.33
C LEU A 563 -23.93 -36.54 -1.34
N ARG A 564 -22.93 -36.26 -2.18
CA ARG A 564 -22.44 -37.21 -3.19
C ARG A 564 -21.77 -38.43 -2.59
N PHE A 565 -20.95 -38.24 -1.55
CA PHE A 565 -20.35 -39.37 -0.82
C PHE A 565 -21.43 -40.27 -0.21
N ASN A 566 -22.48 -39.67 0.37
CA ASN A 566 -23.59 -40.43 0.96
C ASN A 566 -24.48 -41.12 -0.09
N GLN A 567 -24.58 -40.57 -1.30
CA GLN A 567 -25.37 -41.14 -2.40
C GLN A 567 -24.61 -42.16 -3.26
N THR A 568 -23.30 -42.28 -3.11
CA THR A 568 -22.47 -43.13 -3.96
C THR A 568 -22.29 -44.52 -3.35
N ASP A 569 -22.99 -45.52 -3.89
CA ASP A 569 -22.89 -46.91 -3.43
C ASP A 569 -21.45 -47.47 -3.51
N SER A 570 -20.66 -47.03 -4.50
CA SER A 570 -19.26 -47.45 -4.65
C SER A 570 -18.36 -46.94 -3.52
N TYR A 571 -18.74 -45.89 -2.78
CA TYR A 571 -17.98 -45.39 -1.64
C TYR A 571 -17.99 -46.37 -0.47
N GLY A 572 -19.14 -46.99 -0.16
CA GLY A 572 -19.23 -48.01 0.88
C GLY A 572 -18.39 -49.25 0.54
N THR A 573 -18.34 -49.63 -0.74
CA THR A 573 -17.46 -50.71 -1.22
C THR A 573 -15.99 -50.31 -1.11
N TRP A 574 -15.62 -49.10 -1.54
CA TRP A 574 -14.26 -48.58 -1.41
C TRP A 574 -13.79 -48.53 0.06
N LYS A 575 -14.61 -48.01 0.98
CA LYS A 575 -14.28 -47.94 2.41
C LYS A 575 -14.05 -49.31 3.04
N ARG A 576 -14.71 -50.37 2.53
CA ARG A 576 -14.40 -51.74 2.94
C ARG A 576 -13.02 -52.18 2.40
N MET A 577 -12.60 -51.74 1.21
CA MET A 577 -11.30 -52.07 0.58
C MET A 577 -10.18 -51.51 1.43
N CYS A 578 -10.26 -50.20 1.66
CA CYS A 578 -10.08 -49.53 2.94
C CYS A 578 -9.37 -50.31 4.05
N ALA A 579 -10.16 -51.19 4.67
CA ALA A 579 -9.82 -51.88 5.89
C ALA A 579 -8.61 -52.80 5.76
N GLU A 580 -8.27 -53.27 4.55
CA GLU A 580 -7.11 -54.15 4.34
C GLU A 580 -5.78 -53.48 4.71
N PHE A 581 -5.69 -52.15 4.55
CA PHE A 581 -4.48 -51.38 4.91
C PHE A 581 -4.42 -50.98 6.38
N SER A 582 -5.48 -51.24 7.12
CA SER A 582 -5.57 -50.98 8.57
C SER A 582 -5.25 -52.23 9.41
N GLY A 583 -4.70 -53.27 8.79
CA GLY A 583 -4.37 -54.54 9.45
C GLY A 583 -5.55 -55.50 9.62
N ALA A 584 -6.72 -55.18 9.06
CA ALA A 584 -7.82 -56.14 8.98
C ALA A 584 -7.50 -57.22 7.93
N GLN A 585 -8.14 -58.39 8.03
CA GLN A 585 -8.02 -59.39 6.97
C GLN A 585 -8.55 -58.81 5.64
N PRO A 586 -7.88 -59.11 4.51
CA PRO A 586 -8.35 -58.68 3.19
C PRO A 586 -9.80 -59.17 3.03
N PRO A 587 -10.74 -58.28 2.68
CA PRO A 587 -12.12 -58.75 2.54
C PRO A 587 -12.21 -59.72 1.36
N ARG A 588 -13.23 -60.58 1.36
CA ARG A 588 -13.51 -61.42 0.20
C ARG A 588 -14.26 -60.58 -0.82
N TRP A 589 -13.65 -60.35 -1.97
CA TRP A 589 -14.24 -59.59 -3.05
C TRP A 589 -14.50 -60.50 -4.23
N SER A 590 -15.56 -60.17 -4.96
CA SER A 590 -15.81 -60.76 -6.26
C SER A 590 -16.15 -59.70 -7.28
N PHE A 591 -15.61 -59.84 -8.47
CA PHE A 591 -15.93 -59.00 -9.61
C PHE A 591 -15.99 -59.85 -10.88
N TYR A 592 -16.65 -59.31 -11.89
CA TYR A 592 -16.90 -60.03 -13.13
C TYR A 592 -15.61 -60.13 -13.98
N ILE A 593 -15.43 -61.24 -14.71
CA ILE A 593 -14.18 -61.58 -15.42
C ILE A 593 -13.65 -60.46 -16.32
N LYS A 594 -14.55 -59.71 -16.99
CA LYS A 594 -14.17 -58.59 -17.86
C LYS A 594 -13.45 -57.47 -17.12
N GLU A 595 -13.70 -57.32 -15.82
CA GLU A 595 -13.08 -56.29 -14.99
C GLU A 595 -11.58 -56.55 -14.74
N LEU A 596 -11.09 -57.78 -14.97
CA LEU A 596 -9.65 -58.09 -14.96
C LEU A 596 -8.87 -57.26 -15.97
N ARG A 597 -9.54 -56.84 -17.07
CA ARG A 597 -8.95 -55.92 -18.05
C ARG A 597 -8.52 -54.60 -17.41
N GLU A 598 -9.29 -54.09 -16.45
CA GLU A 598 -9.09 -52.79 -15.79
C GLU A 598 -8.13 -52.91 -14.59
N SER A 599 -8.37 -53.88 -13.70
CA SER A 599 -7.53 -54.14 -12.53
C SER A 599 -7.65 -55.60 -12.09
N PRO A 600 -6.53 -56.30 -11.86
CA PRO A 600 -6.56 -57.69 -11.44
C PRO A 600 -6.88 -57.88 -9.95
N TYR A 601 -6.73 -56.85 -9.11
CA TYR A 601 -6.98 -56.97 -7.67
C TYR A 601 -8.32 -56.33 -7.23
N TYR A 602 -8.70 -55.21 -7.83
CA TYR A 602 -9.91 -54.46 -7.45
C TYR A 602 -11.02 -54.47 -8.51
N GLY A 603 -10.76 -55.05 -9.69
CA GLY A 603 -11.67 -55.01 -10.83
C GLY A 603 -12.05 -53.58 -11.18
N LYS A 604 -13.31 -53.34 -11.49
CA LYS A 604 -13.82 -52.02 -11.85
C LYS A 604 -13.95 -51.10 -10.65
N THR A 605 -13.85 -51.60 -9.42
CA THR A 605 -14.03 -50.78 -8.22
C THR A 605 -12.99 -49.69 -8.14
N ILE A 606 -11.73 -49.98 -8.51
CA ILE A 606 -10.70 -48.94 -8.50
C ILE A 606 -11.04 -47.85 -9.52
N GLU A 607 -11.48 -48.15 -10.73
CA GLU A 607 -11.88 -47.12 -11.70
C GLU A 607 -13.16 -46.37 -11.30
N THR A 608 -14.19 -47.10 -10.87
CA THR A 608 -15.52 -46.55 -10.61
C THR A 608 -15.67 -45.90 -9.27
N ALA A 609 -14.77 -46.17 -8.33
CA ALA A 609 -14.71 -45.45 -7.07
C ALA A 609 -14.67 -43.95 -7.37
N PHE A 610 -15.70 -43.25 -6.89
CA PHE A 610 -15.83 -41.80 -7.00
C PHE A 610 -16.12 -41.23 -8.41
N THR A 611 -16.40 -42.06 -9.43
CA THR A 611 -16.90 -41.60 -10.76
C THR A 611 -18.20 -40.81 -10.70
N SER A 612 -19.02 -41.03 -9.68
CA SER A 612 -20.28 -40.34 -9.42
C SER A 612 -20.13 -39.07 -8.57
N ILE A 613 -18.91 -38.76 -8.09
CA ILE A 613 -18.67 -37.66 -7.14
C ILE A 613 -18.18 -36.39 -7.83
N SER A 614 -17.60 -36.49 -9.04
CA SER A 614 -17.15 -35.32 -9.80
C SER A 614 -18.33 -34.54 -10.40
N ASP A 615 -18.21 -33.21 -10.35
CA ASP A 615 -19.17 -32.27 -10.92
C ASP A 615 -19.20 -32.41 -12.44
N LYS A 616 -20.16 -33.16 -12.99
CA LYS A 616 -20.53 -33.09 -14.41
C LYS A 616 -21.22 -31.76 -14.77
N SER A 617 -20.81 -30.63 -14.18
CA SER A 617 -21.28 -29.29 -14.52
C SER A 617 -20.36 -28.54 -15.48
N SER A 618 -19.24 -29.12 -15.94
CA SER A 618 -18.60 -28.71 -17.20
C SER A 618 -19.41 -29.22 -18.40
N SER A 619 -20.68 -28.85 -18.44
CA SER A 619 -21.59 -28.95 -19.57
C SER A 619 -21.34 -27.76 -20.50
N SER A 620 -20.14 -27.66 -21.07
CA SER A 620 -19.87 -26.77 -22.20
C SER A 620 -19.41 -27.61 -23.38
N ALA A 621 -20.34 -27.73 -24.31
CA ALA A 621 -20.21 -28.20 -25.68
C ALA A 621 -18.85 -27.88 -26.32
N VAL A 622 -18.08 -28.91 -26.65
CA VAL A 622 -17.18 -28.90 -27.82
C VAL A 622 -17.35 -30.23 -28.54
N GLU A 623 -18.02 -30.13 -29.69
CA GLU A 623 -17.95 -30.94 -30.90
C GLU A 623 -17.89 -32.47 -30.81
N SER A 624 -18.89 -33.08 -31.46
CA SER A 624 -18.95 -34.48 -31.85
C SER A 624 -17.67 -34.90 -32.60
N GLY A 625 -16.71 -35.48 -31.88
CA GLY A 625 -15.46 -35.98 -32.47
C GLY A 625 -14.27 -35.99 -31.50
N ALA A 626 -14.29 -35.17 -30.45
CA ALA A 626 -13.29 -35.24 -29.39
C ALA A 626 -13.64 -36.33 -28.38
N LEU A 627 -12.65 -37.15 -28.00
CA LEU A 627 -12.74 -38.27 -27.05
C LEU A 627 -13.85 -38.10 -26.01
N THR A 628 -14.90 -38.88 -26.21
CA THR A 628 -16.01 -39.06 -25.29
C THR A 628 -15.47 -39.33 -23.89
N ARG A 629 -15.61 -38.35 -22.99
CA ARG A 629 -15.92 -38.55 -21.56
C ARG A 629 -15.24 -39.78 -20.93
N LEU A 630 -13.92 -39.76 -20.81
CA LEU A 630 -13.25 -40.60 -19.81
C LEU A 630 -13.77 -40.18 -18.43
N THR A 631 -14.74 -40.94 -17.95
CA THR A 631 -14.92 -41.36 -16.56
C THR A 631 -13.98 -40.65 -15.57
N GLN A 632 -14.34 -39.43 -15.17
CA GLN A 632 -13.65 -38.66 -14.12
C GLN A 632 -14.00 -39.19 -12.73
N GLY A 633 -13.84 -40.50 -12.52
CA GLY A 633 -13.76 -41.08 -11.19
C GLY A 633 -12.35 -41.13 -10.70
N LEU A 634 -12.24 -41.31 -9.39
CA LEU A 634 -11.00 -41.30 -8.60
C LEU A 634 -10.34 -39.94 -8.31
N ASN A 635 -11.07 -38.84 -8.14
CA ASN A 635 -10.43 -37.64 -7.59
C ASN A 635 -11.23 -37.06 -6.42
N TYR A 636 -10.99 -37.61 -5.22
CA TYR A 636 -11.42 -36.97 -3.97
C TYR A 636 -10.81 -35.55 -3.84
N ILE A 637 -9.54 -35.41 -4.25
CA ILE A 637 -8.83 -34.13 -4.31
C ILE A 637 -8.62 -33.74 -5.77
N ASP A 638 -9.58 -32.99 -6.31
CA ASP A 638 -9.44 -32.30 -7.59
C ASP A 638 -8.96 -30.86 -7.37
N THR A 639 -8.76 -30.12 -8.46
CA THR A 639 -8.34 -28.71 -8.42
C THR A 639 -9.33 -27.83 -7.65
N GLU A 640 -10.64 -28.08 -7.77
CA GLU A 640 -11.68 -27.29 -7.08
C GLU A 640 -11.68 -27.55 -5.57
N PHE A 641 -11.46 -28.79 -5.15
CA PHE A 641 -11.35 -29.15 -3.74
C PHE A 641 -10.08 -28.59 -3.11
N THR A 642 -8.97 -28.66 -3.84
CA THR A 642 -7.71 -28.06 -3.43
C THR A 642 -7.86 -26.56 -3.25
N GLU A 643 -8.57 -25.93 -4.18
CA GLU A 643 -8.92 -24.53 -4.10
C GLU A 643 -9.80 -24.20 -2.88
N ALA A 644 -10.80 -25.04 -2.58
CA ALA A 644 -11.61 -24.88 -1.37
C ALA A 644 -10.79 -25.00 -0.07
N ILE A 645 -9.79 -25.88 -0.03
CA ILE A 645 -8.86 -25.97 1.11
C ILE A 645 -8.06 -24.68 1.24
N GLU A 646 -7.56 -24.11 0.14
CA GLU A 646 -6.82 -22.84 0.14
C GLU A 646 -7.70 -21.63 0.51
N GLU A 647 -8.93 -21.56 0.02
CA GLU A 647 -9.94 -20.58 0.42
C GLU A 647 -10.16 -20.59 1.95
N VAL A 648 -10.27 -21.79 2.54
CA VAL A 648 -10.42 -21.97 3.99
C VAL A 648 -9.14 -21.61 4.76
N ARG A 649 -7.97 -21.92 4.19
CA ARG A 649 -6.65 -21.71 4.81
C ARG A 649 -6.25 -20.24 4.82
N VAL A 650 -6.43 -19.55 3.69
CA VAL A 650 -5.90 -18.21 3.45
C VAL A 650 -6.99 -17.17 3.57
N ASP A 651 -8.05 -17.28 2.75
CA ASP A 651 -9.02 -16.20 2.56
C ASP A 651 -9.97 -16.09 3.76
N MET A 652 -10.59 -17.20 4.19
CA MET A 652 -11.42 -17.22 5.41
C MET A 652 -10.62 -16.87 6.67
N ALA A 653 -9.35 -17.30 6.73
CA ALA A 653 -8.45 -16.93 7.81
C ALA A 653 -8.17 -15.43 7.81
N GLN A 654 -7.93 -14.83 6.63
CA GLN A 654 -7.73 -13.40 6.48
C GLN A 654 -8.95 -12.59 6.93
N PHE A 655 -10.17 -13.06 6.64
CA PHE A 655 -11.39 -12.40 7.11
C PHE A 655 -11.51 -12.41 8.64
N ILE A 656 -11.19 -13.54 9.29
CA ILE A 656 -11.14 -13.61 10.76
C ILE A 656 -10.08 -12.64 11.30
N ARG A 657 -8.86 -12.66 10.74
CA ARG A 657 -7.76 -11.78 11.15
C ARG A 657 -8.13 -10.30 11.05
N MET A 658 -8.78 -9.94 9.96
CA MET A 658 -9.26 -8.58 9.69
C MET A 658 -10.33 -8.16 10.71
N ALA A 659 -11.33 -9.02 10.96
CA ALA A 659 -12.36 -8.79 11.97
C ALA A 659 -11.75 -8.58 13.36
N GLU A 660 -10.79 -9.43 13.74
CA GLU A 660 -10.11 -9.34 15.03
C GLU A 660 -9.23 -8.09 15.16
N ALA A 661 -8.50 -7.69 14.11
CA ALA A 661 -7.70 -6.47 14.12
C ALA A 661 -8.58 -5.21 14.26
N MET A 662 -9.69 -5.16 13.52
CA MET A 662 -10.67 -4.08 13.64
C MET A 662 -11.32 -4.08 15.04
N LYS A 663 -11.67 -5.26 15.57
CA LYS A 663 -12.17 -5.40 16.94
C LYS A 663 -11.15 -4.90 17.97
N THR A 664 -9.86 -5.22 17.84
CA THR A 664 -8.81 -4.73 18.75
C THR A 664 -8.79 -3.20 18.80
N SER A 665 -8.85 -2.53 17.65
CA SER A 665 -8.95 -1.07 17.59
C SER A 665 -10.20 -0.55 18.30
N TYR A 666 -11.37 -1.17 18.04
CA TYR A 666 -12.62 -0.75 18.67
C TYR A 666 -12.62 -0.97 20.20
N VAL A 667 -12.13 -2.12 20.67
CA VAL A 667 -11.97 -2.41 22.09
C VAL A 667 -11.03 -1.40 22.75
N SER A 668 -9.89 -1.08 22.12
CA SER A 668 -8.95 -0.06 22.61
C SER A 668 -9.62 1.30 22.76
N TYR A 669 -10.41 1.72 21.77
CA TYR A 669 -11.22 2.93 21.85
C TYR A 669 -12.25 2.89 22.99
N LEU A 670 -13.04 1.81 23.12
CA LEU A 670 -14.02 1.68 24.19
C LEU A 670 -13.37 1.75 25.59
N LYS A 671 -12.18 1.15 25.75
CA LYS A 671 -11.40 1.20 27.00
C LYS A 671 -10.85 2.59 27.28
N LYS A 672 -10.12 3.18 26.32
CA LYS A 672 -9.37 4.43 26.53
C LYS A 672 -10.26 5.67 26.48
N ALA A 673 -11.16 5.75 25.51
CA ALA A 673 -12.01 6.90 25.26
C ALA A 673 -13.30 6.87 26.09
N LYS A 674 -13.97 5.70 26.14
CA LYS A 674 -15.28 5.57 26.81
C LYS A 674 -15.19 4.98 28.22
N LYS A 675 -14.01 4.51 28.65
CA LYS A 675 -13.74 3.98 29.99
C LYS A 675 -14.71 2.86 30.41
N LEU A 676 -15.16 2.07 29.43
CA LEU A 676 -16.08 0.95 29.66
C LEU A 676 -15.35 -0.24 30.29
N ASP A 677 -16.07 -1.02 31.09
CA ASP A 677 -15.56 -2.28 31.63
C ASP A 677 -15.60 -3.41 30.58
N GLN A 678 -15.00 -4.57 30.89
CA GLN A 678 -14.92 -5.69 29.95
C GLN A 678 -16.31 -6.27 29.59
N SER A 679 -17.27 -6.26 30.53
CA SER A 679 -18.63 -6.79 30.31
C SER A 679 -19.42 -5.91 29.33
N GLU A 680 -19.30 -4.60 29.46
CA GLU A 680 -19.89 -3.64 28.53
C GLU A 680 -19.24 -3.70 27.15
N ILE A 681 -17.92 -3.88 27.09
CA ILE A 681 -17.19 -4.07 25.85
C ILE A 681 -17.66 -5.35 25.13
N ASP A 682 -17.77 -6.46 25.84
CA ASP A 682 -18.22 -7.74 25.26
C ASP A 682 -19.63 -7.61 24.67
N LYS A 683 -20.53 -6.88 25.35
CA LYS A 683 -21.87 -6.56 24.80
C LYS A 683 -21.80 -5.69 23.55
N LYS A 684 -20.84 -4.77 23.48
CA LYS A 684 -20.63 -3.87 22.33
C LYS A 684 -19.87 -4.51 21.18
N THR A 685 -19.28 -5.70 21.33
CA THR A 685 -18.55 -6.40 20.26
C THR A 685 -19.19 -7.74 19.86
N VAL A 686 -20.43 -7.98 20.29
CA VAL A 686 -21.10 -9.28 20.19
C VAL A 686 -21.35 -9.71 18.75
N GLN A 687 -21.61 -8.78 17.81
CA GLN A 687 -21.88 -9.13 16.42
C GLN A 687 -20.61 -9.59 15.72
N THR A 688 -19.49 -8.88 15.95
CA THR A 688 -18.19 -9.30 15.42
C THR A 688 -17.78 -10.65 15.98
N ASP A 689 -17.95 -10.88 17.29
CA ASP A 689 -17.63 -12.16 17.93
C ASP A 689 -18.47 -13.32 17.39
N THR A 690 -19.76 -13.08 17.18
CA THR A 690 -20.66 -14.07 16.59
C THR A 690 -20.22 -14.43 15.18
N LEU A 691 -19.92 -13.44 14.33
CA LEU A 691 -19.45 -13.68 12.97
C LEU A 691 -18.10 -14.43 12.93
N VAL A 692 -17.13 -14.01 13.75
CA VAL A 692 -15.83 -14.69 13.83
C VAL A 692 -16.02 -16.14 14.25
N LYS A 693 -16.91 -16.41 15.20
CA LYS A 693 -17.25 -17.78 15.63
C LYS A 693 -17.92 -18.58 14.52
N GLU A 694 -18.85 -18.00 13.77
CA GLU A 694 -19.51 -18.65 12.63
C GLU A 694 -18.52 -19.04 11.52
N ILE A 695 -17.68 -18.10 11.09
CA ILE A 695 -16.66 -18.36 10.06
C ILE A 695 -15.66 -19.41 10.58
N SER A 696 -15.21 -19.31 11.84
CA SER A 696 -14.29 -20.28 12.44
C SER A 696 -14.91 -21.67 12.55
N ALA A 697 -16.18 -21.78 12.92
CA ALA A 697 -16.90 -23.05 12.99
C ALA A 697 -17.03 -23.69 11.59
N LEU A 698 -17.32 -22.91 10.55
CA LEU A 698 -17.35 -23.41 9.18
C LEU A 698 -15.97 -23.87 8.70
N ARG A 699 -14.90 -23.10 8.98
CA ARG A 699 -13.52 -23.52 8.69
C ARG A 699 -13.19 -24.85 9.37
N LYS A 700 -13.51 -24.98 10.65
CA LYS A 700 -13.28 -26.21 11.43
C LYS A 700 -14.06 -27.40 10.84
N ALA A 701 -15.36 -27.24 10.61
CA ALA A 701 -16.21 -28.29 10.06
C ALA A 701 -15.74 -28.74 8.67
N PHE A 702 -15.35 -27.79 7.80
CA PHE A 702 -14.81 -28.13 6.49
C PHE A 702 -13.52 -28.94 6.60
N ILE A 703 -12.60 -28.56 7.49
CA ILE A 703 -11.33 -29.27 7.67
C ILE A 703 -11.51 -30.63 8.33
N GLU A 704 -12.43 -30.78 9.28
CA GLU A 704 -12.79 -32.08 9.82
C GLU A 704 -13.34 -33.00 8.73
N GLU A 705 -14.22 -32.50 7.87
CA GLU A 705 -14.72 -33.27 6.72
C GLU A 705 -13.58 -33.63 5.75
N VAL A 706 -12.72 -32.68 5.40
CA VAL A 706 -11.55 -32.94 4.54
C VAL A 706 -10.64 -34.01 5.13
N MET A 707 -10.41 -33.99 6.44
CA MET A 707 -9.57 -34.96 7.12
C MET A 707 -10.21 -36.34 7.16
N ILE A 708 -11.50 -36.44 7.51
CA ILE A 708 -12.25 -37.70 7.47
C ILE A 708 -12.15 -38.34 6.08
N ARG A 709 -12.34 -37.54 5.03
CA ARG A 709 -12.28 -38.05 3.66
C ARG A 709 -10.85 -38.35 3.19
N HIS A 710 -9.85 -37.61 3.64
CA HIS A 710 -8.44 -37.93 3.36
C HIS A 710 -8.03 -39.27 3.99
N GLU A 711 -8.45 -39.52 5.23
CA GLU A 711 -8.23 -40.80 5.91
C GLU A 711 -8.99 -41.94 5.23
N ASP A 712 -10.27 -41.74 4.90
CA ASP A 712 -11.12 -42.77 4.28
C ASP A 712 -10.73 -43.07 2.83
N ILE A 713 -10.22 -42.09 2.08
CA ILE A 713 -10.06 -42.18 0.61
C ILE A 713 -8.63 -41.95 0.19
N GLY A 714 -8.04 -40.82 0.58
CA GLY A 714 -6.73 -40.38 0.15
C GLY A 714 -5.67 -41.44 0.42
N ARG A 715 -5.39 -41.73 1.70
CA ARG A 715 -4.36 -42.71 2.09
C ARG A 715 -4.59 -44.10 1.48
N CYS A 716 -5.84 -44.53 1.45
CA CYS A 716 -6.23 -45.81 0.89
C CYS A 716 -5.90 -45.90 -0.61
N PHE A 717 -6.22 -44.85 -1.36
CA PHE A 717 -6.05 -44.86 -2.81
C PHE A 717 -4.61 -45.09 -3.25
N ALA A 718 -3.64 -44.39 -2.66
CA ALA A 718 -2.24 -44.58 -3.01
C ALA A 718 -1.77 -46.02 -2.72
N LYS A 719 -2.21 -46.59 -1.59
CA LYS A 719 -1.88 -47.98 -1.21
C LYS A 719 -2.56 -49.02 -2.09
N SER A 720 -3.84 -48.81 -2.43
CA SER A 720 -4.57 -49.64 -3.39
C SER A 720 -3.90 -49.62 -4.76
N MET A 721 -3.49 -48.45 -5.23
CA MET A 721 -2.77 -48.34 -6.50
C MET A 721 -1.48 -49.15 -6.51
N LEU A 722 -0.68 -49.04 -5.44
CA LEU A 722 0.55 -49.81 -5.31
C LEU A 722 0.26 -51.32 -5.24
N LYS A 723 -0.75 -51.73 -4.47
CA LYS A 723 -1.13 -53.14 -4.33
C LYS A 723 -1.61 -53.75 -5.64
N ASP A 724 -2.46 -53.03 -6.38
CA ASP A 724 -2.95 -53.47 -7.68
C ASP A 724 -1.79 -53.59 -8.67
N TYR A 725 -0.90 -52.59 -8.68
CA TYR A 725 0.30 -52.61 -9.51
C TYR A 725 1.19 -53.83 -9.21
N GLU A 726 1.46 -54.14 -7.94
CA GLU A 726 2.22 -55.35 -7.56
C GLU A 726 1.59 -56.63 -8.11
N VAL A 727 0.26 -56.75 -8.04
CA VAL A 727 -0.50 -57.89 -8.55
C VAL A 727 -0.41 -57.98 -10.07
N GLN A 728 -0.54 -56.86 -10.78
CA GLN A 728 -0.35 -56.78 -12.23
C GLN A 728 1.04 -57.30 -12.64
N GLN A 729 2.10 -56.88 -11.94
CA GLN A 729 3.46 -57.33 -12.23
C GLN A 729 3.62 -58.85 -12.02
N GLN A 730 3.05 -59.40 -10.95
CA GLN A 730 3.09 -60.84 -10.70
C GLN A 730 2.36 -61.65 -11.77
N MET A 731 1.19 -61.18 -12.20
CA MET A 731 0.42 -61.84 -13.27
C MET A 731 1.14 -61.82 -14.61
N LEU A 732 1.79 -60.71 -14.98
CA LEU A 732 2.54 -60.64 -16.23
C LEU A 732 3.76 -61.57 -16.20
N ARG A 733 4.40 -61.75 -15.04
CA ARG A 733 5.48 -62.74 -14.89
C ARG A 733 4.95 -64.17 -15.09
N MET A 734 3.80 -64.50 -14.51
CA MET A 734 3.14 -65.79 -14.71
C MET A 734 2.74 -66.01 -16.17
N GLU A 735 2.15 -65.02 -16.83
CA GLU A 735 1.78 -65.15 -18.25
C GLU A 735 3.03 -65.31 -19.14
N ARG A 736 4.12 -64.60 -18.83
CA ARG A 736 5.39 -64.81 -19.52
C ARG A 736 5.90 -66.25 -19.36
N ALA A 737 5.85 -66.79 -18.15
CA ALA A 737 6.22 -68.17 -17.86
C ALA A 737 5.34 -69.18 -18.60
N HIS A 738 4.04 -68.88 -18.71
CA HIS A 738 3.09 -69.67 -19.47
C HIS A 738 3.42 -69.70 -20.96
N LEU A 739 3.67 -68.53 -21.57
CA LEU A 739 4.09 -68.44 -22.98
C LEU A 739 5.40 -69.18 -23.25
N ARG A 740 6.36 -69.13 -22.31
CA ARG A 740 7.61 -69.92 -22.37
C ARG A 740 7.35 -71.42 -22.36
N GLN A 741 6.46 -71.88 -21.49
CA GLN A 741 6.08 -73.29 -21.43
C GLN A 741 5.40 -73.75 -22.73
N ILE A 742 4.54 -72.92 -23.31
CA ILE A 742 3.93 -73.18 -24.62
C ILE A 742 4.99 -73.30 -25.71
N TYR A 743 5.94 -72.37 -25.78
CA TYR A 743 7.03 -72.43 -26.75
C TYR A 743 7.82 -73.74 -26.69
N ARG A 744 8.12 -74.21 -25.46
CA ARG A 744 8.84 -75.47 -25.24
C ARG A 744 8.02 -76.67 -25.67
N ASP A 745 6.72 -76.69 -25.34
CA ASP A 745 5.82 -77.76 -25.76
C ASP A 745 5.62 -77.76 -27.29
N MET A 746 5.50 -76.60 -27.94
CA MET A 746 5.52 -76.46 -29.40
C MET A 746 6.82 -76.98 -30.03
N THR A 747 7.96 -76.68 -29.40
CA THR A 747 9.27 -77.15 -29.87
C THR A 747 9.35 -78.67 -29.82
N LYS A 748 8.79 -79.31 -28.77
CA LYS A 748 8.69 -80.79 -28.69
C LYS A 748 7.86 -81.36 -29.85
N ILE A 749 6.76 -80.69 -30.22
CA ILE A 749 5.93 -81.07 -31.38
C ILE A 749 6.73 -80.94 -32.69
N ARG A 750 7.42 -79.82 -32.91
CA ARG A 750 8.22 -79.58 -34.14
C ARG A 750 9.41 -80.53 -34.30
N GLN A 751 9.99 -81.01 -33.20
CA GLN A 751 11.10 -81.98 -33.24
C GLN A 751 10.68 -83.37 -33.73
N GLY A 752 9.39 -83.59 -34.03
CA GLY A 752 8.90 -84.75 -34.77
C GLY A 752 8.88 -86.05 -33.97
N GLY A 753 9.01 -85.97 -32.64
CA GLY A 753 9.07 -87.12 -31.74
C GLY A 753 7.75 -87.47 -31.04
N LEU A 754 6.68 -86.71 -31.26
CA LEU A 754 5.39 -86.89 -30.59
C LEU A 754 4.33 -87.46 -31.54
N GLY A 755 3.62 -88.50 -31.10
CA GLY A 755 2.44 -89.02 -31.81
C GLY A 755 1.23 -88.09 -31.70
N GLU A 756 0.23 -88.27 -32.57
CA GLU A 756 -0.99 -87.43 -32.58
C GLU A 756 -1.72 -87.41 -31.22
N ALA A 757 -1.73 -88.55 -30.51
CA ALA A 757 -2.29 -88.66 -29.16
C ALA A 757 -1.51 -87.83 -28.12
N GLU A 758 -0.19 -87.71 -28.27
CA GLU A 758 0.64 -86.91 -27.37
C GLU A 758 0.50 -85.41 -27.66
N VAL A 759 0.33 -85.03 -28.93
CA VAL A 759 -0.01 -83.64 -29.32
C VAL A 759 -1.39 -83.24 -28.80
N GLN A 760 -2.39 -84.15 -28.88
CA GLN A 760 -3.72 -83.92 -28.31
C GLN A 760 -3.67 -83.86 -26.77
N ALA A 761 -2.87 -84.71 -26.12
CA ALA A 761 -2.67 -84.66 -24.67
C ALA A 761 -2.00 -83.35 -24.23
N LEU A 762 -1.02 -82.86 -25.00
CA LEU A 762 -0.41 -81.56 -24.77
C LEU A 762 -1.43 -80.43 -24.93
N ASN A 763 -2.21 -80.38 -26.01
CA ASN A 763 -3.27 -79.37 -26.15
C ASN A 763 -4.32 -79.48 -25.01
N GLY A 764 -4.67 -80.70 -24.60
CA GLY A 764 -5.58 -80.95 -23.48
C GLY A 764 -5.07 -80.46 -22.11
N LYS A 765 -3.75 -80.32 -21.93
CA LYS A 765 -3.13 -79.72 -20.74
C LYS A 765 -3.47 -78.23 -20.58
N TYR A 766 -3.68 -77.53 -21.69
CA TYR A 766 -3.97 -76.09 -21.72
C TYR A 766 -5.46 -75.79 -21.81
N ALA A 767 -6.30 -76.78 -22.11
CA ALA A 767 -7.75 -76.63 -22.10
C ALA A 767 -8.26 -76.36 -20.68
N PHE A 768 -9.18 -75.40 -20.55
CA PHE A 768 -9.78 -75.08 -19.26
C PHE A 768 -10.77 -76.17 -18.81
N GLN A 769 -10.79 -76.44 -17.50
CA GLN A 769 -11.71 -77.40 -16.89
C GLN A 769 -12.61 -76.72 -15.85
N GLY A 770 -13.86 -77.16 -15.75
CA GLY A 770 -14.79 -76.70 -14.71
C GLY A 770 -15.33 -75.28 -14.88
N LEU A 771 -15.32 -74.73 -16.11
CA LEU A 771 -15.90 -73.43 -16.45
C LEU A 771 -17.37 -73.53 -16.91
N PRO A 772 -18.15 -72.43 -16.87
CA PRO A 772 -19.52 -72.40 -17.37
C PRO A 772 -19.65 -72.88 -18.82
N ASP A 773 -20.76 -73.55 -19.14
CA ASP A 773 -21.06 -74.20 -20.43
C ASP A 773 -19.97 -75.14 -20.98
N GLN A 774 -19.12 -75.69 -20.10
CA GLN A 774 -17.96 -76.49 -20.51
C GLN A 774 -17.02 -75.72 -21.45
N PHE A 775 -16.92 -74.40 -21.28
CA PHE A 775 -15.99 -73.56 -22.02
C PHE A 775 -14.56 -74.09 -21.88
N ALA A 776 -14.02 -74.66 -22.96
CA ALA A 776 -12.70 -75.29 -22.99
C ALA A 776 -11.55 -74.29 -23.28
N GLY A 777 -11.89 -73.05 -23.63
CA GLY A 777 -10.94 -72.07 -24.17
C GLY A 777 -10.73 -72.22 -25.69
N TYR A 778 -10.10 -71.22 -26.29
CA TYR A 778 -9.63 -71.28 -27.69
C TYR A 778 -8.10 -71.31 -27.80
N ASP A 779 -7.40 -71.35 -26.67
CA ASP A 779 -5.98 -71.64 -26.58
C ASP A 779 -5.69 -72.97 -27.28
N GLN A 780 -5.04 -72.90 -28.43
CA GLN A 780 -4.63 -74.06 -29.21
C GLN A 780 -3.29 -73.77 -29.84
N PHE A 781 -2.36 -74.71 -29.76
CA PHE A 781 -1.10 -74.61 -30.46
C PHE A 781 -0.81 -75.88 -31.26
N ASP A 782 -0.09 -75.67 -32.35
CA ASP A 782 0.50 -76.72 -33.17
C ASP A 782 2.01 -76.46 -33.28
N GLY A 783 2.67 -77.16 -34.20
CA GLY A 783 4.09 -76.89 -34.47
C GLY A 783 4.34 -75.48 -35.00
N ASP A 784 3.37 -74.83 -35.63
CA ASP A 784 3.56 -73.60 -36.40
C ASP A 784 3.16 -72.32 -35.66
N GLY A 785 2.27 -72.40 -34.67
CA GLY A 785 1.93 -71.24 -33.85
C GLY A 785 0.93 -71.52 -32.74
N PHE A 786 0.64 -70.49 -31.97
CA PHE A 786 -0.28 -70.49 -30.85
C PHE A 786 -1.42 -69.51 -31.08
N ARG A 787 -2.66 -69.99 -30.96
CA ARG A 787 -3.87 -69.16 -31.00
C ARG A 787 -4.18 -68.68 -29.59
N TYR A 788 -4.46 -67.38 -29.49
CA TYR A 788 -4.52 -66.67 -28.22
C TYR A 788 -5.66 -65.64 -28.24
N ASN A 789 -6.50 -65.57 -27.21
CA ASN A 789 -7.57 -64.56 -27.14
C ASN A 789 -7.68 -63.89 -25.76
N LYS A 790 -8.50 -62.85 -25.67
CA LYS A 790 -8.69 -62.07 -24.43
C LYS A 790 -9.32 -62.86 -23.30
N ILE A 791 -10.31 -63.68 -23.61
CA ILE A 791 -11.09 -64.44 -22.63
C ILE A 791 -10.20 -65.46 -21.94
N ASP A 792 -9.43 -66.20 -22.72
CA ASP A 792 -8.52 -67.23 -22.25
C ASP A 792 -7.45 -66.63 -21.35
N LEU A 793 -6.91 -65.46 -21.71
CA LEU A 793 -6.03 -64.70 -20.82
C LEU A 793 -6.72 -64.34 -19.50
N TRP A 794 -7.94 -63.80 -19.53
CA TRP A 794 -8.63 -63.41 -18.28
C TRP A 794 -8.99 -64.63 -17.42
N VAL A 795 -9.32 -65.76 -18.03
CA VAL A 795 -9.51 -67.03 -17.33
C VAL A 795 -8.21 -67.49 -16.67
N ARG A 796 -7.07 -67.44 -17.39
CA ARG A 796 -5.76 -67.75 -16.80
C ARG A 796 -5.39 -66.79 -15.67
N MET A 797 -5.62 -65.49 -15.83
CA MET A 797 -5.40 -64.51 -14.78
C MET A 797 -6.26 -64.80 -13.53
N SER A 798 -7.50 -65.26 -13.71
CA SER A 798 -8.34 -65.73 -12.60
C SER A 798 -7.73 -66.96 -11.90
N GLN A 799 -7.16 -67.90 -12.65
CA GLN A 799 -6.44 -69.04 -12.07
C GLN A 799 -5.16 -68.59 -11.35
N TYR A 800 -4.42 -67.62 -11.89
CA TYR A 800 -3.24 -67.04 -11.25
C TYR A 800 -3.56 -66.43 -9.89
N LEU A 801 -4.71 -65.74 -9.76
CA LEU A 801 -5.20 -65.24 -8.46
C LEU A 801 -5.43 -66.36 -7.46
N LYS A 802 -6.08 -67.46 -7.90
CA LYS A 802 -6.63 -68.50 -7.02
C LYS A 802 -5.63 -69.59 -6.67
N THR A 803 -4.87 -70.07 -7.65
CA THR A 803 -4.03 -71.27 -7.55
C THR A 803 -2.57 -71.03 -7.92
N GLY A 804 -2.24 -69.91 -8.57
CA GLY A 804 -0.89 -69.64 -9.07
C GLY A 804 -0.63 -70.36 -10.40
N LEU A 805 0.64 -70.62 -10.71
CA LEU A 805 1.07 -71.27 -11.95
C LEU A 805 2.25 -72.21 -11.68
N VAL A 806 2.16 -73.46 -12.14
CA VAL A 806 3.27 -74.42 -12.12
C VAL A 806 3.62 -74.78 -13.56
N THR A 807 4.85 -74.49 -13.96
CA THR A 807 5.45 -74.87 -15.25
C THR A 807 6.59 -75.86 -15.02
N GLU A 808 7.23 -76.35 -16.08
CA GLU A 808 8.39 -77.25 -15.95
C GLU A 808 9.61 -76.54 -15.33
N SER A 809 9.73 -75.21 -15.50
CA SER A 809 10.88 -74.43 -15.01
C SER A 809 10.60 -73.51 -13.83
N GLU A 810 9.35 -73.10 -13.64
CA GLU A 810 8.98 -72.05 -12.68
C GLU A 810 7.68 -72.44 -11.96
N SER A 811 7.63 -72.19 -10.66
CA SER A 811 6.44 -72.39 -9.83
C SER A 811 6.13 -71.11 -9.08
N PHE A 812 4.92 -70.61 -9.27
CA PHE A 812 4.41 -69.39 -8.65
C PHE A 812 3.21 -69.73 -7.77
N VAL A 813 3.18 -69.16 -6.56
CA VAL A 813 2.04 -69.27 -5.64
C VAL A 813 0.86 -68.42 -6.11
N ALA A 814 -0.34 -68.69 -5.57
CA ALA A 814 -1.52 -67.87 -5.83
C ALA A 814 -1.28 -66.39 -5.47
N VAL A 815 -1.61 -65.47 -6.39
CA VAL A 815 -1.34 -64.03 -6.22
C VAL A 815 -2.24 -63.40 -5.14
N ALA A 816 -3.52 -63.77 -5.13
CA ALA A 816 -4.51 -63.24 -4.19
C ALA A 816 -5.69 -64.23 -4.03
N PRO A 817 -5.52 -65.30 -3.25
CA PRO A 817 -6.47 -66.42 -3.20
C PRO A 817 -7.84 -66.06 -2.58
N HIS A 818 -7.95 -64.90 -1.93
CA HIS A 818 -9.20 -64.37 -1.38
C HIS A 818 -10.08 -63.66 -2.41
N ILE A 819 -9.57 -63.41 -3.62
CA ILE A 819 -10.31 -62.79 -4.72
C ILE A 819 -11.04 -63.86 -5.53
N ARG A 820 -12.34 -63.64 -5.76
CA ARG A 820 -13.17 -64.51 -6.59
C ARG A 820 -13.55 -63.80 -7.88
N VAL A 821 -13.06 -64.29 -9.01
CA VAL A 821 -13.52 -63.81 -10.31
C VAL A 821 -14.81 -64.54 -10.67
N ASP A 822 -15.88 -63.79 -10.93
CA ASP A 822 -17.14 -64.33 -11.42
C ASP A 822 -17.06 -64.52 -12.94
N MET A 823 -17.17 -65.78 -13.37
CA MET A 823 -17.13 -66.18 -14.78
C MET A 823 -18.47 -65.94 -15.49
N GLY A 824 -19.52 -65.52 -14.77
CA GLY A 824 -20.87 -65.41 -15.30
C GLY A 824 -21.55 -66.77 -15.50
N GLN A 825 -22.75 -66.75 -16.07
CA GLN A 825 -23.54 -67.97 -16.32
C GLN A 825 -23.16 -68.67 -17.62
N SER A 826 -22.67 -67.92 -18.61
CA SER A 826 -22.32 -68.42 -19.94
C SER A 826 -21.22 -67.57 -20.59
N LEU A 827 -19.98 -68.06 -20.61
CA LEU A 827 -18.86 -67.37 -21.28
C LEU A 827 -19.02 -67.37 -22.82
N SER A 828 -19.76 -68.34 -23.35
CA SER A 828 -19.94 -68.54 -24.79
C SER A 828 -21.09 -67.72 -25.40
N LEU A 829 -22.04 -67.25 -24.58
CA LEU A 829 -23.22 -66.47 -25.00
C LEU A 829 -23.19 -65.01 -24.53
N ASP A 830 -22.26 -64.63 -23.66
CA ASP A 830 -22.17 -63.24 -23.18
C ASP A 830 -21.67 -62.30 -24.28
N THR A 831 -22.60 -61.53 -24.85
CA THR A 831 -22.33 -60.65 -26.00
C THR A 831 -21.24 -59.61 -25.75
N ASP A 832 -21.00 -59.21 -24.50
CA ASP A 832 -19.99 -58.20 -24.17
C ASP A 832 -18.59 -58.80 -23.99
N ILE A 833 -18.51 -60.11 -23.71
CA ILE A 833 -17.30 -60.91 -23.77
C ILE A 833 -17.01 -61.32 -25.23
N ILE A 834 -18.02 -61.76 -25.98
CA ILE A 834 -17.88 -62.23 -27.37
C ILE A 834 -17.33 -61.13 -28.30
N LYS A 835 -17.79 -59.89 -28.14
CA LYS A 835 -17.27 -58.75 -28.92
C LYS A 835 -15.77 -58.54 -28.74
N GLU A 836 -15.21 -58.98 -27.61
CA GLU A 836 -13.79 -58.87 -27.28
C GLU A 836 -13.00 -60.14 -27.64
N ASN A 837 -13.68 -61.20 -28.11
CA ASN A 837 -13.10 -62.50 -28.45
C ASN A 837 -12.45 -62.55 -29.85
N LYS A 838 -11.57 -61.61 -30.16
CA LYS A 838 -10.74 -61.71 -31.36
C LYS A 838 -9.61 -62.70 -31.08
N SER A 839 -9.50 -63.73 -31.93
CA SER A 839 -8.36 -64.64 -31.89
C SER A 839 -7.14 -63.97 -32.53
N HIS A 840 -6.02 -64.03 -31.82
CA HIS A 840 -4.70 -63.64 -32.30
C HIS A 840 -3.86 -64.90 -32.50
N TYR A 841 -2.93 -64.84 -33.43
CA TYR A 841 -2.02 -65.94 -33.73
C TYR A 841 -0.58 -65.49 -33.50
N ILE A 842 0.13 -66.22 -32.65
CA ILE A 842 1.55 -66.03 -32.36
C ILE A 842 2.30 -67.10 -33.13
N PRO A 843 2.97 -66.76 -34.25
CA PRO A 843 3.73 -67.75 -35.01
C PRO A 843 4.90 -68.28 -34.18
N TYR A 844 5.26 -69.54 -34.39
CA TYR A 844 6.48 -70.13 -33.84
C TYR A 844 7.70 -69.33 -34.34
N THR A 845 8.61 -69.01 -33.43
CA THR A 845 9.83 -68.27 -33.76
C THR A 845 11.08 -69.09 -33.44
N LYS A 846 12.24 -68.63 -33.91
CA LYS A 846 13.50 -69.35 -33.69
C LYS A 846 14.01 -69.28 -32.26
N SER A 847 13.48 -68.36 -31.44
CA SER A 847 13.89 -68.17 -30.05
C SER A 847 12.70 -68.03 -29.11
N GLU A 848 12.81 -68.64 -27.93
CA GLU A 848 11.78 -68.57 -26.88
C GLU A 848 11.42 -67.11 -26.55
N ASP A 849 12.42 -66.22 -26.43
CA ASP A 849 12.19 -64.83 -26.08
C ASP A 849 11.48 -64.02 -27.18
N GLU A 850 11.72 -64.31 -28.47
CA GLU A 850 10.99 -63.65 -29.58
C GLU A 850 9.52 -64.08 -29.61
N PHE A 851 9.25 -65.36 -29.35
CA PHE A 851 7.86 -65.87 -29.25
C PHE A 851 7.12 -65.19 -28.09
N VAL A 852 7.76 -65.15 -26.91
CA VAL A 852 7.23 -64.50 -25.73
C VAL A 852 7.00 -63.00 -25.97
N ALA A 853 7.95 -62.31 -26.62
CA ALA A 853 7.85 -60.89 -26.94
C ALA A 853 6.62 -60.58 -27.81
N GLU A 854 6.37 -61.37 -28.87
CA GLU A 854 5.18 -61.20 -29.72
C GLU A 854 3.88 -61.51 -28.96
N GLY A 855 3.88 -62.50 -28.05
CA GLY A 855 2.74 -62.74 -27.16
C GLY A 855 2.46 -61.57 -26.21
N MET A 856 3.49 -61.06 -25.54
CA MET A 856 3.38 -59.90 -24.64
C MET A 856 2.93 -58.64 -25.37
N LYS A 857 3.35 -58.47 -26.63
CA LYS A 857 2.94 -57.35 -27.50
C LYS A 857 1.46 -57.38 -27.83
N ILE A 858 0.86 -58.56 -28.03
CA ILE A 858 -0.59 -58.69 -28.23
C ILE A 858 -1.33 -58.32 -26.95
N ILE A 859 -0.85 -58.79 -25.79
CA ILE A 859 -1.48 -58.51 -24.49
C ILE A 859 -1.50 -57.00 -24.18
N LEU A 860 -0.39 -56.32 -24.47
CA LEU A 860 -0.11 -54.93 -24.08
C LEU A 860 -0.17 -53.91 -25.24
N ALA A 861 -0.72 -54.30 -26.39
CA ALA A 861 -0.75 -53.46 -27.59
C ALA A 861 -1.44 -52.10 -27.36
N ASN A 862 -0.94 -51.01 -27.95
CA ASN A 862 -1.58 -49.69 -27.83
C ASN A 862 -2.95 -49.61 -28.51
N LYS A 863 -3.21 -50.46 -29.51
CA LYS A 863 -4.51 -50.56 -30.18
C LYS A 863 -5.19 -51.85 -29.73
N ASP A 864 -6.26 -51.72 -28.96
CA ASP A 864 -7.10 -52.83 -28.50
C ASP A 864 -6.38 -53.84 -27.56
N PRO A 865 -5.68 -53.40 -26.49
CA PRO A 865 -4.96 -54.32 -25.61
C PRO A 865 -5.90 -55.31 -24.90
N PHE A 866 -5.35 -56.45 -24.50
CA PHE A 866 -6.07 -57.47 -23.72
C PHE A 866 -6.27 -57.00 -22.28
N VAL A 867 -5.35 -56.18 -21.77
CA VAL A 867 -5.43 -55.51 -20.46
C VAL A 867 -4.98 -54.05 -20.58
N VAL A 868 -5.62 -53.13 -19.86
CA VAL A 868 -5.34 -51.68 -19.92
C VAL A 868 -4.50 -51.17 -18.74
N TRP A 869 -3.85 -52.09 -18.05
CA TRP A 869 -3.11 -51.86 -16.79
C TRP A 869 -2.07 -50.74 -16.84
N TYR A 870 -1.42 -50.56 -17.99
CA TYR A 870 -0.37 -49.55 -18.16
C TYR A 870 -0.80 -48.29 -18.92
N SER A 871 -1.99 -48.26 -19.52
CA SER A 871 -2.55 -47.03 -20.10
C SER A 871 -3.30 -46.21 -19.04
N TYR A 872 -3.81 -46.86 -17.99
CA TYR A 872 -4.55 -46.25 -16.87
C TYR A 872 -3.75 -45.40 -15.86
N PRO A 873 -2.45 -45.64 -15.59
CA PRO A 873 -1.67 -44.83 -14.66
C PRO A 873 -1.56 -43.37 -15.08
N THR A 874 -1.55 -43.09 -16.40
CA THR A 874 -1.48 -41.73 -16.94
C THR A 874 -2.63 -40.86 -16.42
N GLY A 875 -3.88 -41.31 -16.52
CA GLY A 875 -5.04 -40.60 -15.99
C GLY A 875 -5.04 -40.42 -14.46
N ARG A 876 -4.45 -41.35 -13.71
CA ARG A 876 -4.38 -41.34 -12.23
C ARG A 876 -3.25 -40.47 -11.68
N VAL A 877 -2.15 -40.33 -12.43
CA VAL A 877 -1.02 -39.44 -12.09
C VAL A 877 -1.24 -38.01 -12.62
N ASN A 878 -2.14 -37.82 -13.59
CA ASN A 878 -2.44 -36.51 -14.20
C ASN A 878 -2.99 -35.44 -13.24
N ARG A 879 -3.40 -35.79 -12.01
CA ARG A 879 -3.82 -34.83 -10.96
C ARG A 879 -3.01 -34.95 -9.67
N TRP A 880 -1.83 -35.56 -9.78
CA TRP A 880 -0.89 -35.69 -8.68
C TRP A 880 -0.51 -34.35 -8.07
N ASP A 881 -0.43 -33.31 -8.89
CA ASP A 881 -0.16 -31.95 -8.50
C ASP A 881 -1.25 -31.34 -7.62
N ALA A 882 -2.53 -31.46 -8.01
CA ALA A 882 -3.66 -31.01 -7.19
C ALA A 882 -3.66 -31.73 -5.83
N ARG A 883 -3.35 -33.02 -5.84
CA ARG A 883 -3.24 -33.82 -4.62
C ARG A 883 -2.10 -33.37 -3.71
N GLN A 884 -0.88 -33.24 -4.25
CA GLN A 884 0.28 -32.74 -3.52
C GLN A 884 0.04 -31.33 -2.98
N LEU A 885 -0.56 -30.46 -3.79
CA LEU A 885 -0.95 -29.11 -3.41
C LEU A 885 -1.90 -29.14 -2.21
N ALA A 886 -3.01 -29.89 -2.28
CA ALA A 886 -3.97 -30.00 -1.17
C ALA A 886 -3.36 -30.57 0.11
N LEU A 887 -2.55 -31.61 0.02
CA LEU A 887 -1.85 -32.17 1.18
C LEU A 887 -0.87 -31.17 1.78
N THR A 888 -0.20 -30.40 0.92
CA THR A 888 0.67 -29.32 1.38
C THR A 888 -0.15 -28.19 2.02
N SER A 889 -1.33 -27.86 1.49
CA SER A 889 -2.27 -26.89 2.08
C SER A 889 -2.72 -27.33 3.47
N LEU A 890 -3.08 -28.60 3.63
CA LEU A 890 -3.45 -29.22 4.90
C LEU A 890 -2.28 -29.28 5.88
N PHE A 891 -1.09 -29.62 5.40
CA PHE A 891 0.13 -29.55 6.18
C PHE A 891 0.43 -28.12 6.68
N ARG A 892 0.16 -27.12 5.85
CA ARG A 892 0.33 -25.70 6.16
C ARG A 892 -0.93 -25.06 6.76
N MET A 893 -1.84 -25.83 7.35
CA MET A 893 -2.99 -25.30 8.10
C MET A 893 -2.61 -24.82 9.51
N GLU A 894 -3.24 -23.73 9.96
CA GLU A 894 -2.98 -23.10 11.26
C GLU A 894 -3.19 -24.11 12.41
N PRO A 895 -2.19 -24.33 13.29
CA PRO A 895 -2.36 -25.22 14.43
C PRO A 895 -3.43 -24.66 15.37
N GLY A 896 -4.43 -25.49 15.69
CA GLY A 896 -5.55 -25.11 16.55
C GLY A 896 -6.92 -25.08 15.87
N ILE A 897 -6.99 -25.24 14.53
CA ILE A 897 -8.28 -25.49 13.85
C ILE A 897 -8.85 -26.85 14.28
N VAL A 898 -8.00 -27.88 14.35
CA VAL A 898 -8.32 -29.23 14.83
C VAL A 898 -7.38 -29.59 15.99
N ASP A 899 -7.87 -29.51 17.23
CA ASP A 899 -7.25 -29.98 18.49
C ASP A 899 -5.71 -29.88 18.60
N GLY A 900 -5.15 -28.77 18.13
CA GLY A 900 -3.72 -28.46 18.27
C GLY A 900 -2.76 -29.33 17.45
N LYS A 901 -3.24 -30.17 16.52
CA LYS A 901 -2.39 -30.96 15.61
C LYS A 901 -2.39 -30.34 14.21
N TYR A 902 -1.28 -30.54 13.48
CA TYR A 902 -1.32 -30.35 12.02
C TYR A 902 -2.35 -31.32 11.45
N SER A 903 -3.14 -30.86 10.48
CA SER A 903 -4.16 -31.72 9.88
C SER A 903 -3.49 -32.89 9.13
N VAL A 904 -2.37 -32.65 8.43
CA VAL A 904 -1.51 -33.68 7.81
C VAL A 904 -0.05 -33.46 8.24
N PRO A 905 0.69 -34.45 8.77
CA PRO A 905 2.11 -34.32 9.09
C PRO A 905 3.00 -34.33 7.83
N ALA A 906 4.16 -33.67 7.88
CA ALA A 906 5.12 -33.64 6.77
C ALA A 906 5.59 -35.04 6.33
N THR A 907 5.74 -35.97 7.28
CA THR A 907 6.14 -37.35 7.00
C THR A 907 5.16 -38.04 6.06
N GLU A 908 3.86 -37.81 6.26
CA GLU A 908 2.83 -38.39 5.42
C GLU A 908 2.82 -37.79 4.00
N LEU A 909 2.94 -36.46 3.87
CA LEU A 909 3.07 -35.79 2.57
C LEU A 909 4.22 -36.40 1.75
N ILE A 910 5.36 -36.64 2.43
CA ILE A 910 6.54 -37.23 1.82
C ILE A 910 6.35 -38.73 1.53
N GLU A 911 5.80 -39.51 2.46
CA GLU A 911 5.53 -40.93 2.27
C GLU A 911 4.60 -41.19 1.09
N GLU A 912 3.53 -40.40 0.98
CA GLU A 912 2.63 -40.50 -0.16
C GLU A 912 3.34 -40.15 -1.47
N HIS A 913 4.22 -39.14 -1.44
CA HIS A 913 5.07 -38.81 -2.59
C HIS A 913 5.99 -39.97 -2.99
N PHE A 914 6.56 -40.67 -2.02
CA PHE A 914 7.34 -41.88 -2.26
C PHE A 914 6.54 -43.02 -2.86
N ASP A 915 5.37 -43.30 -2.32
CA ASP A 915 4.53 -44.41 -2.80
C ASP A 915 4.12 -44.18 -4.25
N LEU A 916 3.87 -42.94 -4.64
CA LEU A 916 3.60 -42.60 -6.03
C LEU A 916 4.85 -42.64 -6.92
N MET A 917 6.03 -42.27 -6.42
CA MET A 917 7.28 -42.51 -7.14
C MET A 917 7.55 -43.99 -7.41
N LYS A 918 7.17 -44.90 -6.50
CA LYS A 918 7.30 -46.35 -6.74
C LYS A 918 6.44 -46.83 -7.91
N ILE A 919 5.23 -46.28 -8.05
CA ILE A 919 4.32 -46.60 -9.17
C ILE A 919 4.86 -46.06 -10.50
N MET A 920 5.60 -44.94 -10.45
CA MET A 920 6.22 -44.33 -11.64
C MET A 920 7.55 -44.97 -12.05
N ARG A 921 8.08 -45.91 -11.26
CA ARG A 921 9.34 -46.59 -11.54
C ARG A 921 9.13 -47.80 -12.45
N LEU A 922 9.87 -47.85 -13.56
CA LEU A 922 10.03 -49.03 -14.39
C LEU A 922 10.97 -50.03 -13.71
N THR A 923 10.41 -51.17 -13.32
CA THR A 923 11.16 -52.36 -12.90
C THR A 923 11.98 -52.93 -14.06
N PRO A 924 13.04 -53.71 -13.79
CA PRO A 924 13.80 -54.39 -14.84
C PRO A 924 12.92 -55.23 -15.78
N PHE A 925 11.93 -55.90 -15.20
CA PHE A 925 10.94 -56.71 -15.91
C PHE A 925 10.08 -55.87 -16.88
N GLU A 926 9.64 -54.69 -16.46
CA GLU A 926 8.89 -53.79 -17.34
C GLU A 926 9.74 -53.20 -18.44
N ARG A 927 10.99 -52.82 -18.14
CA ARG A 927 11.93 -52.35 -19.17
C ARG A 927 12.13 -53.43 -20.23
N GLN A 928 12.26 -54.68 -19.81
CA GLN A 928 12.31 -55.81 -20.73
C GLN A 928 11.03 -55.91 -21.58
N ILE A 929 9.85 -55.94 -20.96
CA ILE A 929 8.56 -55.95 -21.69
C ILE A 929 8.47 -54.77 -22.67
N PHE A 930 8.85 -53.56 -22.27
CA PHE A 930 8.75 -52.37 -23.13
C PHE A 930 9.71 -52.40 -24.31
N SER A 931 10.91 -52.91 -24.10
CA SER A 931 11.85 -53.16 -25.20
C SER A 931 11.31 -54.20 -26.19
N GLU A 932 10.65 -55.26 -25.69
CA GLU A 932 10.10 -56.35 -26.49
C GLU A 932 8.91 -55.92 -27.35
N ILE A 933 7.99 -55.11 -26.80
CA ILE A 933 6.81 -54.64 -27.53
C ILE A 933 7.10 -53.46 -28.48
N LYS A 934 8.37 -53.02 -28.59
CA LYS A 934 8.85 -51.90 -29.42
C LYS A 934 8.07 -50.60 -29.23
N GLN A 935 7.54 -50.36 -28.03
CA GLN A 935 6.95 -49.08 -27.66
C GLN A 935 8.09 -48.16 -27.21
N GLY A 936 8.65 -47.38 -28.15
CA GLY A 936 9.72 -46.43 -27.85
C GLY A 936 9.30 -45.32 -26.87
N GLU A 937 8.00 -45.04 -26.80
CA GLU A 937 7.41 -43.98 -25.98
C GLU A 937 6.10 -44.51 -25.38
N LYS A 938 6.16 -45.03 -24.15
CA LYS A 938 4.94 -45.41 -23.41
C LYS A 938 4.48 -44.34 -22.44
N PHE A 939 5.43 -43.63 -21.84
CA PHE A 939 5.12 -42.44 -21.07
C PHE A 939 4.82 -41.35 -22.08
N GLU A 940 3.62 -40.75 -22.05
CA GLU A 940 3.46 -39.41 -22.63
C GLU A 940 4.31 -38.48 -21.77
N PRO A 941 5.55 -38.15 -22.19
CA PRO A 941 6.49 -37.52 -21.28
C PRO A 941 5.98 -36.12 -20.96
N ILE A 942 5.12 -35.52 -21.82
CA ILE A 942 4.44 -34.23 -21.62
C ILE A 942 3.87 -34.01 -20.22
N TYR A 943 3.29 -35.03 -19.57
CA TYR A 943 2.71 -34.86 -18.22
C TYR A 943 3.77 -34.74 -17.12
N PHE A 944 4.93 -35.39 -17.31
CA PHE A 944 6.04 -35.45 -16.33
C PHE A 944 7.16 -34.46 -16.64
N MET A 945 7.43 -34.26 -17.93
CA MET A 945 8.33 -33.27 -18.53
C MET A 945 8.09 -31.92 -17.89
N ASN A 946 6.85 -31.44 -17.86
CA ASN A 946 6.53 -30.12 -17.33
C ASN A 946 6.82 -29.94 -15.82
N ARG A 947 7.17 -31.01 -15.07
CA ARG A 947 7.28 -31.00 -13.61
C ARG A 947 8.68 -31.29 -13.09
N PHE A 948 9.40 -32.24 -13.68
CA PHE A 948 10.77 -32.56 -13.28
C PHE A 948 11.81 -32.08 -14.30
N VAL A 949 11.37 -31.51 -15.43
CA VAL A 949 12.25 -31.23 -16.56
C VAL A 949 11.93 -29.86 -17.16
N SER A 950 12.79 -28.87 -16.95
CA SER A 950 12.64 -27.60 -17.67
C SER A 950 13.23 -27.74 -19.08
N TYR A 951 12.52 -27.28 -20.11
CA TYR A 951 12.96 -27.36 -21.51
C TYR A 951 13.47 -26.01 -22.04
N SER A 952 14.50 -26.05 -22.89
CA SER A 952 14.87 -24.91 -23.73
C SER A 952 14.08 -24.95 -25.04
N LEU A 953 13.27 -23.90 -25.28
CA LEU A 953 12.39 -23.78 -26.45
C LEU A 953 13.12 -23.77 -27.79
N THR A 954 14.40 -23.38 -27.81
CA THR A 954 15.16 -23.25 -29.06
C THR A 954 15.70 -24.58 -29.60
N ASN A 955 15.81 -25.62 -28.76
CA ASN A 955 16.52 -26.85 -29.13
C ASN A 955 15.81 -28.15 -28.73
N THR A 956 14.60 -28.11 -28.16
CA THR A 956 13.93 -29.29 -27.53
C THR A 956 14.80 -30.03 -26.49
N ARG A 957 15.90 -29.41 -26.04
CA ARG A 957 16.82 -29.98 -25.07
C ARG A 957 16.40 -29.59 -23.67
N ILE A 958 16.50 -30.55 -22.77
CA ILE A 958 16.33 -30.38 -21.35
C ILE A 958 17.35 -29.36 -20.85
N ARG A 959 16.87 -28.29 -20.23
CA ARG A 959 17.68 -27.20 -19.67
C ARG A 959 18.09 -27.52 -18.24
N ASP A 960 17.16 -28.01 -17.42
CA ASP A 960 17.41 -28.47 -16.05
C ASP A 960 16.55 -29.68 -15.72
N VAL A 961 17.13 -30.69 -15.07
CA VAL A 961 16.40 -31.80 -14.43
C VAL A 961 16.30 -31.48 -12.94
N TRP A 962 15.09 -31.43 -12.42
CA TRP A 962 14.80 -31.22 -11.00
C TRP A 962 14.83 -32.56 -10.27
N GLY A 963 15.27 -32.52 -9.02
CA GLY A 963 15.35 -33.72 -8.19
C GLY A 963 13.97 -34.22 -7.75
N LEU A 964 13.94 -35.47 -7.29
CA LEU A 964 12.70 -36.18 -6.93
C LEU A 964 11.85 -35.46 -5.88
N PHE A 965 12.46 -34.64 -5.02
CA PHE A 965 11.80 -33.92 -3.93
C PHE A 965 11.53 -32.45 -4.22
N ASP A 966 11.93 -31.95 -5.39
CA ASP A 966 11.79 -30.54 -5.72
C ASP A 966 10.32 -30.13 -5.77
N SER A 967 9.43 -30.96 -6.30
CA SER A 967 8.00 -30.65 -6.36
C SER A 967 7.36 -30.46 -4.97
N PRO A 968 7.38 -31.45 -4.06
CA PRO A 968 6.80 -31.26 -2.73
C PRO A 968 7.55 -30.20 -1.92
N ALA A 969 8.88 -30.08 -2.08
CA ALA A 969 9.65 -29.04 -1.41
C ALA A 969 9.25 -27.65 -1.88
N ARG A 970 9.15 -27.46 -3.18
CA ARG A 970 8.65 -26.24 -3.80
C ARG A 970 7.24 -25.93 -3.34
N LEU A 971 6.32 -26.89 -3.27
CA LEU A 971 4.96 -26.64 -2.77
C LEU A 971 4.96 -26.26 -1.28
N ALA A 972 5.76 -26.92 -0.45
CA ALA A 972 5.87 -26.62 0.97
C ALA A 972 6.50 -25.25 1.25
N VAL A 973 7.41 -24.83 0.39
CA VAL A 973 8.31 -23.68 0.57
C VAL A 973 7.86 -22.45 -0.22
N GLU A 974 7.48 -22.63 -1.49
CA GLU A 974 6.81 -21.60 -2.27
C GLU A 974 5.41 -21.37 -1.71
N GLN A 975 4.88 -20.19 -1.98
CA GLN A 975 3.52 -19.87 -1.60
C GLN A 975 2.58 -20.76 -2.41
N LEU A 976 1.83 -21.64 -1.74
CA LEU A 976 0.73 -22.34 -2.35
C LEU A 976 -0.32 -21.29 -2.73
N LEU A 977 -0.27 -20.85 -3.99
CA LEU A 977 -1.29 -20.09 -4.72
C LEU A 977 -1.61 -18.72 -4.11
N GLY A 978 -1.42 -17.60 -4.80
CA GLY A 978 -2.43 -17.14 -5.75
C GLY A 978 -2.28 -17.75 -7.13
N TYR A 979 -3.28 -18.54 -7.56
CA TYR A 979 -3.55 -19.00 -8.92
C TYR A 979 -2.42 -18.90 -9.95
N THR A 980 -1.37 -19.71 -9.75
CA THR A 980 -0.18 -19.71 -10.63
C THR A 980 0.20 -21.09 -11.16
N PHE A 981 -0.62 -22.13 -11.00
CA PHE A 981 -0.19 -23.41 -11.54
C PHE A 981 -0.51 -23.60 -13.03
N GLU A 982 -1.71 -23.21 -13.46
CA GLU A 982 -2.11 -23.19 -14.86
C GLU A 982 -1.79 -21.83 -15.51
N LEU A 983 -2.20 -20.72 -14.87
CA LEU A 983 -2.03 -19.40 -15.49
C LEU A 983 -0.57 -18.97 -15.60
N ASN A 984 0.32 -19.37 -14.70
CA ASN A 984 1.75 -19.06 -14.79
C ASN A 984 2.46 -19.98 -15.79
N LYS A 985 1.85 -21.10 -16.21
CA LYS A 985 2.27 -21.83 -17.43
C LYS A 985 1.88 -21.03 -18.67
N VAL A 986 0.66 -20.47 -18.73
CA VAL A 986 0.21 -19.67 -19.88
C VAL A 986 0.85 -18.27 -19.94
N LEU A 987 1.12 -17.62 -18.80
CA LEU A 987 1.72 -16.28 -18.68
C LEU A 987 3.25 -16.27 -18.74
N LYS A 988 3.90 -17.42 -18.55
CA LYS A 988 5.35 -17.57 -18.80
C LYS A 988 5.67 -17.73 -20.27
N ASP A 989 4.66 -17.84 -21.12
CA ASP A 989 4.76 -17.74 -22.57
C ASP A 989 4.53 -16.28 -22.98
N PRO A 990 5.60 -15.47 -23.17
CA PRO A 990 5.48 -14.05 -23.47
C PRO A 990 4.91 -13.78 -24.87
N GLU A 991 4.81 -14.83 -25.70
CA GLU A 991 4.35 -14.75 -27.09
C GLU A 991 2.87 -15.16 -27.24
N MET A 992 2.30 -15.92 -26.30
CA MET A 992 0.90 -16.40 -26.38
C MET A 992 -0.15 -15.49 -25.72
N ILE A 993 0.23 -14.54 -24.87
CA ILE A 993 -0.74 -13.65 -24.23
C ILE A 993 -0.32 -12.19 -24.41
N ASP A 994 -1.24 -11.39 -24.95
CA ASP A 994 -1.19 -9.92 -24.92
C ASP A 994 -0.76 -9.45 -23.51
N PRO A 995 0.35 -8.69 -23.36
CA PRO A 995 0.80 -8.17 -22.07
C PRO A 995 -0.30 -7.46 -21.26
N ILE A 996 -1.27 -6.86 -21.96
CA ILE A 996 -2.45 -6.24 -21.36
C ILE A 996 -3.39 -7.31 -20.81
N ALA A 997 -3.74 -8.35 -21.57
CA ALA A 997 -4.54 -9.47 -21.09
C ALA A 997 -3.86 -10.22 -19.93
N ALA A 998 -2.53 -10.35 -19.96
CA ALA A 998 -1.72 -10.91 -18.88
C ALA A 998 -1.74 -10.03 -17.61
N SER A 999 -1.68 -8.71 -17.76
CA SER A 999 -1.83 -7.75 -16.67
C SER A 999 -3.26 -7.74 -16.12
N MET A 1000 -4.27 -7.79 -17.00
CA MET A 1000 -5.68 -7.84 -16.64
C MET A 1000 -6.02 -9.13 -15.90
N ALA A 1001 -5.54 -10.29 -16.37
CA ALA A 1001 -5.69 -11.57 -15.68
C ALA A 1001 -5.00 -11.55 -14.30
N ARG A 1002 -3.79 -11.00 -14.20
CA ARG A 1002 -3.09 -10.79 -12.92
C ARG A 1002 -3.85 -9.86 -11.97
N SER A 1003 -4.52 -8.83 -12.49
CA SER A 1003 -5.32 -7.89 -11.69
C SER A 1003 -6.73 -8.39 -11.36
N ALA A 1004 -7.24 -9.36 -12.13
CA ALA A 1004 -8.56 -9.95 -11.92
C ALA A 1004 -8.49 -11.11 -10.92
N MET A 1005 -7.32 -11.74 -10.75
CA MET A 1005 -7.14 -12.86 -9.84
C MET A 1005 -6.64 -12.41 -8.46
N PRO A 1006 -7.27 -12.85 -7.36
CA PRO A 1006 -6.80 -12.54 -6.01
C PRO A 1006 -5.36 -13.01 -5.81
N LYS A 1007 -4.44 -12.08 -5.54
CA LYS A 1007 -3.14 -12.46 -4.96
C LYS A 1007 -3.40 -12.92 -3.53
N ARG A 1008 -3.19 -14.21 -3.26
CA ARG A 1008 -3.19 -14.78 -1.92
C ARG A 1008 -1.79 -14.65 -1.35
N ASP A 1009 -1.63 -13.73 -0.40
CA ASP A 1009 -0.35 -13.53 0.29
C ASP A 1009 -0.19 -14.61 1.38
N GLY A 1010 0.90 -15.38 1.30
CA GLY A 1010 1.33 -16.25 2.41
C GLY A 1010 1.75 -15.45 3.65
N PHE A 1011 2.02 -16.11 4.78
CA PHE A 1011 2.31 -15.39 6.03
C PHE A 1011 3.58 -14.55 5.96
N LEU A 1012 4.60 -15.03 5.27
CA LEU A 1012 5.83 -14.28 5.02
C LEU A 1012 5.58 -13.02 4.17
N ASP A 1013 4.73 -13.08 3.13
CA ASP A 1013 4.38 -11.91 2.30
C ASP A 1013 3.58 -10.89 3.09
N LEU A 1014 2.60 -11.36 3.86
CA LEU A 1014 1.83 -10.51 4.75
C LEU A 1014 2.76 -9.85 5.79
N GLY A 1015 3.74 -10.59 6.29
CA GLY A 1015 4.81 -10.09 7.13
C GLY A 1015 5.65 -9.02 6.44
N GLU A 1016 6.16 -9.30 5.25
CA GLU A 1016 6.96 -8.35 4.45
C GLU A 1016 6.15 -7.08 4.15
N SER A 1017 4.88 -7.22 3.78
CA SER A 1017 3.95 -6.12 3.52
C SER A 1017 3.72 -5.29 4.78
N TYR A 1018 3.39 -5.94 5.91
CA TYR A 1018 3.23 -5.30 7.22
C TYR A 1018 4.47 -4.52 7.64
N PHE A 1019 5.65 -5.16 7.65
CA PHE A 1019 6.88 -4.51 8.09
C PHE A 1019 7.35 -3.44 7.11
N ARG A 1020 7.10 -3.58 5.81
CA ARG A 1020 7.38 -2.53 4.81
C ARG A 1020 6.47 -1.32 5.03
N SER A 1021 5.18 -1.53 5.26
CA SER A 1021 4.23 -0.47 5.57
C SER A 1021 4.60 0.22 6.88
N ARG A 1022 4.90 -0.54 7.94
CA ARG A 1022 5.38 -0.03 9.23
C ARG A 1022 6.71 0.74 9.10
N ALA A 1023 7.67 0.26 8.31
CA ALA A 1023 8.93 0.97 8.08
C ALA A 1023 8.75 2.29 7.32
N LYS A 1024 7.89 2.31 6.29
CA LYS A 1024 7.48 3.56 5.61
C LYS A 1024 6.82 4.54 6.58
N GLN A 1025 6.11 4.03 7.58
CA GLN A 1025 5.44 4.85 8.61
C GLN A 1025 6.41 5.41 9.65
N ILE A 1026 7.35 4.61 10.16
CA ILE A 1026 8.38 5.09 11.10
C ILE A 1026 9.18 6.26 10.50
N ARG A 1027 9.33 6.31 9.16
CA ARG A 1027 10.01 7.42 8.46
C ARG A 1027 9.20 8.71 8.37
N GLY A 1028 7.87 8.63 8.37
CA GLY A 1028 6.96 9.78 8.28
C GLY A 1028 6.14 9.91 9.55
N LYS A 1029 6.57 10.78 10.48
CA LYS A 1029 5.82 11.04 11.71
C LYS A 1029 4.48 11.69 11.34
N LEU A 1030 3.42 10.90 11.29
CA LEU A 1030 2.06 11.38 11.07
C LEU A 1030 1.68 12.41 12.13
N LEU A 1031 0.76 13.32 11.77
CA LEU A 1031 0.26 14.33 12.71
C LEU A 1031 -0.41 13.68 13.92
N ILE A 1032 -1.17 12.60 13.69
CA ILE A 1032 -1.79 11.78 14.73
C ILE A 1032 -1.09 10.42 14.74
N SER A 1033 -0.63 9.99 15.91
CA SER A 1033 -0.02 8.66 16.05
C SER A 1033 -1.06 7.55 15.85
N PHE A 1034 -0.60 6.41 15.35
CA PHE A 1034 -1.38 5.19 15.33
C PHE A 1034 -1.66 4.69 16.76
N ASN A 1035 -2.63 3.80 16.86
CA ASN A 1035 -2.96 3.14 18.10
C ASN A 1035 -1.91 2.07 18.44
N GLU A 1036 -1.16 2.30 19.53
CA GLU A 1036 -0.13 1.37 20.00
C GLU A 1036 -0.68 -0.04 20.30
N ASP A 1037 -1.93 -0.16 20.76
CA ASP A 1037 -2.52 -1.48 21.06
C ASP A 1037 -2.77 -2.27 19.77
N LEU A 1038 -3.21 -1.59 18.70
CA LEU A 1038 -3.40 -2.19 17.39
C LEU A 1038 -2.04 -2.60 16.81
N ASP A 1039 -1.04 -1.74 16.90
CA ASP A 1039 0.31 -2.03 16.41
C ASP A 1039 0.90 -3.26 17.12
N LEU A 1040 0.80 -3.32 18.45
CA LEU A 1040 1.27 -4.46 19.23
C LEU A 1040 0.52 -5.76 18.91
N ASP A 1041 -0.80 -5.70 18.71
CA ASP A 1041 -1.58 -6.88 18.36
C ASP A 1041 -1.26 -7.37 16.94
N LEU A 1042 -1.17 -6.46 15.96
CA LEU A 1042 -0.74 -6.79 14.59
C LEU A 1042 0.67 -7.38 14.57
N ASP A 1043 1.62 -6.77 15.30
CA ASP A 1043 3.00 -7.25 15.41
C ASP A 1043 3.05 -8.66 15.99
N ARG A 1044 2.37 -8.89 17.12
CA ARG A 1044 2.28 -10.21 17.77
C ARG A 1044 1.69 -11.26 16.84
N ARG A 1045 0.61 -10.91 16.13
CA ARG A 1045 -0.09 -11.82 15.20
C ARG A 1045 0.77 -12.17 13.99
N VAL A 1046 1.30 -11.17 13.30
CA VAL A 1046 2.19 -11.34 12.14
C VAL A 1046 3.40 -12.18 12.53
N THR A 1047 4.03 -11.87 13.68
CA THR A 1047 5.14 -12.63 14.24
C THR A 1047 4.78 -14.10 14.44
N LYS A 1048 3.66 -14.37 15.11
CA LYS A 1048 3.20 -15.73 15.39
C LYS A 1048 2.97 -16.51 14.10
N TRP A 1049 2.43 -15.88 13.06
CA TRP A 1049 2.21 -16.51 11.75
C TRP A 1049 3.52 -16.84 11.04
N ILE A 1050 4.47 -15.91 11.02
CA ILE A 1050 5.79 -16.15 10.42
C ILE A 1050 6.52 -17.27 11.17
N GLN A 1051 6.54 -17.23 12.51
CA GLN A 1051 7.14 -18.29 13.32
C GLN A 1051 6.51 -19.65 13.05
N TRP A 1052 5.20 -19.69 12.84
CA TRP A 1052 4.51 -20.91 12.50
C TRP A 1052 4.88 -21.41 11.09
N GLU A 1053 4.90 -20.54 10.07
CA GLU A 1053 5.34 -20.91 8.72
C GLU A 1053 6.78 -21.43 8.72
N GLN A 1054 7.68 -20.79 9.48
CA GLN A 1054 9.05 -21.27 9.71
C GLN A 1054 9.10 -22.63 10.37
N LYS A 1055 8.28 -22.85 11.40
CA LYS A 1055 8.19 -24.14 12.10
C LYS A 1055 7.68 -25.24 11.16
N ALA A 1056 6.65 -24.96 10.38
CA ALA A 1056 6.13 -25.89 9.39
C ALA A 1056 7.24 -26.29 8.42
N ILE A 1057 7.96 -25.33 7.84
CA ILE A 1057 9.03 -25.63 6.90
C ILE A 1057 10.19 -26.38 7.55
N GLY A 1058 10.57 -26.04 8.79
CA GLY A 1058 11.56 -26.81 9.54
C GLY A 1058 11.15 -28.26 9.78
N LEU A 1059 9.88 -28.52 10.09
CA LEU A 1059 9.34 -29.89 10.20
C LEU A 1059 9.35 -30.63 8.86
N PHE A 1060 9.06 -29.92 7.77
CA PHE A 1060 9.12 -30.48 6.43
C PHE A 1060 10.55 -30.85 6.02
N GLU A 1061 11.52 -29.95 6.24
CA GLU A 1061 12.94 -30.23 6.03
C GLU A 1061 13.42 -31.42 6.85
N GLN A 1062 13.02 -31.50 8.13
CA GLN A 1062 13.39 -32.61 8.99
C GLN A 1062 12.81 -33.94 8.47
N ALA A 1063 11.53 -33.97 8.14
CA ALA A 1063 10.87 -35.17 7.60
C ALA A 1063 11.51 -35.60 6.28
N MET A 1064 11.87 -34.64 5.43
CA MET A 1064 12.53 -34.89 4.16
C MET A 1064 13.95 -35.43 4.35
N ASN A 1065 14.75 -34.84 5.25
CA ASN A 1065 16.09 -35.33 5.57
C ASN A 1065 16.07 -36.74 6.16
N ASN A 1066 15.09 -37.05 7.02
CA ASN A 1066 14.91 -38.40 7.55
C ASN A 1066 14.61 -39.39 6.41
N LYS A 1067 13.65 -39.05 5.55
CA LYS A 1067 13.27 -39.91 4.42
C LYS A 1067 14.38 -40.04 3.38
N PHE A 1068 15.17 -39.00 3.18
CA PHE A 1068 16.34 -39.00 2.31
C PHE A 1068 17.47 -39.88 2.87
N THR A 1069 17.63 -39.92 4.19
CA THR A 1069 18.57 -40.84 4.84
C THR A 1069 18.12 -42.28 4.64
N GLU A 1070 16.84 -42.58 4.84
CA GLU A 1070 16.25 -43.88 4.54
C GLU A 1070 16.48 -44.27 3.07
N TYR A 1071 16.18 -43.36 2.13
CA TYR A 1071 16.43 -43.53 0.70
C TYR A 1071 17.87 -43.98 0.41
N ARG A 1072 18.86 -43.29 0.99
CA ARG A 1072 20.28 -43.55 0.70
C ARG A 1072 20.74 -44.92 1.18
N THR A 1073 20.01 -45.52 2.11
CA THR A 1073 20.29 -46.87 2.62
C THR A 1073 19.64 -47.97 1.78
N LEU A 1074 18.72 -47.64 0.87
CA LEU A 1074 18.13 -48.62 -0.04
C LEU A 1074 19.13 -49.05 -1.12
N PRO A 1075 19.12 -50.33 -1.53
CA PRO A 1075 19.81 -50.77 -2.74
C PRO A 1075 19.46 -49.89 -3.94
N VAL A 1076 20.38 -49.71 -4.89
CA VAL A 1076 20.19 -48.80 -6.05
C VAL A 1076 18.95 -49.19 -6.86
N GLU A 1077 18.68 -50.47 -6.95
CA GLU A 1077 17.52 -51.08 -7.56
C GLU A 1077 16.20 -50.81 -6.82
N ASP A 1078 16.25 -50.47 -5.53
CA ASP A 1078 15.12 -50.20 -4.64
C ASP A 1078 14.93 -48.70 -4.36
N GLN A 1079 15.90 -47.88 -4.72
CA GLN A 1079 15.80 -46.44 -4.64
C GLN A 1079 14.66 -45.90 -5.53
N PRO A 1080 13.80 -45.00 -5.01
CA PRO A 1080 12.84 -44.27 -5.81
C PRO A 1080 13.52 -43.54 -6.98
N ARG A 1081 12.89 -43.60 -8.14
CA ARG A 1081 13.27 -42.84 -9.33
C ARG A 1081 12.04 -42.61 -10.18
N VAL A 1082 12.04 -41.53 -10.97
CA VAL A 1082 11.00 -41.28 -11.97
C VAL A 1082 11.61 -41.55 -13.32
N ASP A 1083 11.13 -42.60 -13.99
CA ASP A 1083 11.59 -42.94 -15.34
C ASP A 1083 10.86 -42.03 -16.34
N ILE A 1084 11.61 -41.16 -17.04
CA ILE A 1084 11.07 -40.24 -18.06
C ILE A 1084 10.77 -41.01 -19.33
N ASN A 1085 11.69 -41.91 -19.71
CA ASN A 1085 11.52 -42.86 -20.80
C ASN A 1085 12.41 -44.11 -20.55
N MET A 1086 12.55 -44.98 -21.55
CA MET A 1086 13.36 -46.20 -21.47
C MET A 1086 14.86 -45.96 -21.27
N LEU A 1087 15.35 -44.79 -21.63
CA LEU A 1087 16.76 -44.39 -21.64
C LEU A 1087 17.08 -43.32 -20.58
N GLU A 1088 16.08 -42.63 -20.05
CA GLU A 1088 16.24 -41.48 -19.18
C GLU A 1088 15.43 -41.62 -17.90
N SER A 1089 16.10 -41.43 -16.76
CA SER A 1089 15.54 -41.54 -15.42
C SER A 1089 16.00 -40.36 -14.57
N VAL A 1090 15.07 -39.75 -13.84
CA VAL A 1090 15.43 -38.86 -12.72
C VAL A 1090 15.71 -39.74 -11.51
N THR A 1091 16.99 -39.98 -11.25
CA THR A 1091 17.45 -40.77 -10.11
C THR A 1091 17.96 -39.91 -8.97
N GLU A 1092 18.12 -38.60 -9.16
CA GLU A 1092 18.66 -37.71 -8.14
C GLU A 1092 17.65 -37.47 -7.00
N PRO A 1093 17.93 -37.96 -5.77
CA PRO A 1093 16.99 -37.84 -4.66
C PRO A 1093 17.04 -36.48 -3.95
N TRP A 1094 17.80 -35.51 -4.46
CA TRP A 1094 18.16 -34.33 -3.69
C TRP A 1094 17.14 -33.25 -4.02
N VAL A 1095 16.70 -32.49 -3.03
CA VAL A 1095 16.15 -31.18 -3.36
C VAL A 1095 17.28 -30.36 -3.95
N SER A 1096 17.05 -29.72 -5.09
CA SER A 1096 17.95 -28.75 -5.68
C SER A 1096 18.52 -27.88 -4.57
N PRO A 1097 19.86 -27.77 -4.43
CA PRO A 1097 20.49 -27.03 -3.34
C PRO A 1097 19.92 -25.61 -3.16
N ASN A 1098 19.37 -25.08 -4.25
CA ASN A 1098 18.80 -23.75 -4.34
C ASN A 1098 17.41 -23.63 -3.70
N ILE A 1099 16.53 -24.64 -3.67
CA ILE A 1099 15.12 -24.40 -3.24
C ILE A 1099 15.02 -24.12 -1.74
N LEU A 1100 15.56 -25.02 -0.90
CA LEU A 1100 15.61 -24.81 0.55
C LEU A 1100 16.62 -23.72 0.92
N GLY A 1101 17.72 -23.62 0.16
CA GLY A 1101 18.71 -22.56 0.30
C GLY A 1101 18.12 -21.16 0.09
N ASP A 1102 17.40 -20.95 -1.01
CA ASP A 1102 16.76 -19.68 -1.39
C ASP A 1102 15.71 -19.28 -0.37
N PHE A 1103 14.95 -20.25 0.15
CA PHE A 1103 13.98 -19.95 1.20
C PHE A 1103 14.63 -19.63 2.53
N LYS A 1104 15.68 -20.35 2.95
CA LYS A 1104 16.49 -19.98 4.11
C LYS A 1104 17.10 -18.60 3.94
N VAL A 1105 17.57 -18.28 2.73
CA VAL A 1105 18.06 -16.94 2.36
C VAL A 1105 16.92 -15.93 2.44
N ARG A 1106 15.70 -16.27 2.01
CA ARG A 1106 14.53 -15.40 2.08
C ARG A 1106 14.09 -15.13 3.51
N ILE A 1107 13.99 -16.15 4.36
CA ILE A 1107 13.75 -16.02 5.80
C ILE A 1107 14.88 -15.20 6.44
N LYS A 1108 16.14 -15.51 6.11
CA LYS A 1108 17.29 -14.79 6.64
C LYS A 1108 17.25 -13.32 6.23
N ARG A 1109 16.92 -13.01 4.98
CA ARG A 1109 16.71 -11.64 4.49
C ARG A 1109 15.53 -11.00 5.20
N PHE A 1110 14.43 -11.72 5.41
CA PHE A 1110 13.28 -11.26 6.17
C PHE A 1110 13.72 -10.87 7.58
N HIS A 1111 14.33 -11.78 8.34
CA HIS A 1111 14.90 -11.49 9.66
C HIS A 1111 15.92 -10.36 9.64
N GLN A 1112 16.87 -10.34 8.72
CA GLN A 1112 17.83 -9.23 8.62
C GLN A 1112 17.12 -7.88 8.40
N ARG A 1113 16.06 -7.87 7.61
CA ARG A 1113 15.23 -6.70 7.31
C ARG A 1113 14.33 -6.31 8.48
N THR A 1114 13.81 -7.28 9.23
CA THR A 1114 12.80 -7.06 10.27
C THR A 1114 13.37 -7.08 11.69
N ASP A 1115 14.48 -7.74 11.97
CA ASP A 1115 15.04 -7.98 13.32
C ASP A 1115 15.37 -6.67 14.03
N ALA A 1116 15.80 -5.66 13.27
CA ALA A 1116 15.99 -4.31 13.80
C ALA A 1116 14.66 -3.65 14.22
N CYS A 1117 13.54 -4.00 13.58
CA CYS A 1117 12.20 -3.60 13.98
C CYS A 1117 11.61 -4.50 15.09
N PHE A 1118 11.96 -5.79 15.14
CA PHE A 1118 11.53 -6.77 16.15
C PHE A 1118 12.13 -6.51 17.53
N LYS A 1119 13.39 -6.07 17.61
CA LYS A 1119 14.09 -5.87 18.90
C LYS A 1119 13.72 -4.57 19.62
N GLY A 1120 12.66 -3.88 19.21
CA GLY A 1120 12.25 -2.61 19.81
C GLY A 1120 13.29 -1.50 19.67
N ILE A 1121 14.28 -1.66 18.79
CA ILE A 1121 15.24 -0.60 18.50
C ILE A 1121 14.45 0.43 17.71
N THR A 1122 14.33 1.65 18.25
CA THR A 1122 13.58 2.78 17.68
C THR A 1122 14.05 3.24 16.30
N GLN A 1123 15.01 2.54 15.70
CA GLN A 1123 15.58 2.80 14.39
C GLN A 1123 15.57 1.51 13.55
N CYS A 1124 14.50 1.31 12.75
CA CYS A 1124 14.58 0.38 11.63
C CYS A 1124 15.58 0.96 10.60
N PRO A 1125 16.69 0.28 10.28
CA PRO A 1125 17.68 0.76 9.32
C PRO A 1125 17.06 0.94 7.93
N SER A 1126 17.70 1.78 7.12
CA SER A 1126 17.15 2.26 5.86
C SER A 1126 17.05 1.18 4.78
N PHE A 1127 15.92 0.48 4.70
CA PHE A 1127 15.43 -0.39 3.61
C PHE A 1127 15.62 0.10 2.14
N ALA A 1128 16.09 1.32 1.88
CA ALA A 1128 16.03 1.93 0.54
C ALA A 1128 17.37 1.96 -0.24
N ASN A 1129 18.50 1.58 0.36
CA ASN A 1129 19.79 1.59 -0.34
C ASN A 1129 20.22 0.22 -0.91
N GLU A 1130 19.44 -0.86 -0.69
CA GLU A 1130 19.75 -2.23 -1.13
C GLU A 1130 18.71 -2.83 -2.11
N LEU A 1131 17.74 -2.02 -2.57
CA LEU A 1131 16.82 -2.31 -3.67
C LEU A 1131 17.13 -1.33 -4.80
#